data_AF-A1Z8W6-F1
#
_entry.id   AF-A1Z8W6-F1
#
_cell.length_a   1.000
_cell.length_b   1.000
_cell.length_c   1.000
_cell.angle_alpha   90.00
_cell.angle_beta   90.00
_cell.angle_gamma   90.00
#
_symmetry.space_group_name_H-M   'P 1'
#
loop_
_entity.id
_entity.type
_entity.pdbx_description
1 polymer ?
#
loop_
_entity_poly.entity_id
_entity_poly.type
_entity_poly.pdbx_seq_one_letter_code
_entity_poly.pdbx_strand_id
1 'polypeptide(L)'
;MWWSSGAPLVELLLLGSLVIGRVSSLICTRRPANTGSPKSPVDENFMISVSGNPETYILGQEYNVSLNAFNGHRYISFIMALENENGDFSYNDDLGRFELSDLIETRFSPNCINMVENTNTNSKTHMHLTWVAPSEPGSGCVLIRATVQQHREVWHMDDGGLTKRICEEVTDDVESQPTAPAAVDVPCCACDEARYELIFEGVWSRNLHPKDFPTRGWETRFCELLGAAHSSDYRFWESGELASVAMKEYAEHCSSRLLEREFSINFRDQKIRTIIKARGPSYPNISSKTMASVRVDPIHHMVSFASKIEPSPDWIVGVTGLELCLRNCTWMEEKVINLYPWDVGTDSGPTYTSSDQPQVPPDVIRRMRSDFPNDPRSPFYDISGTPMKPMAILTVKRQRIYERRCADEDSNNDPDVPRECFTHPWSSWSDCSSKCGVGMQYRRRVYKQPELARVYNCNEAQYEERECQGEMCGQNNLMREPEEFEDLEPDPRRIGYQPSQQRRAECELSSWGSWSPCSVTCGDGYEMRQRQYLNPQAEFDCQGVHRMELQETRKCSGRDCLGSLPGSYSTDMDSPYGGASPGRIGGNMYGPQLEPEAENFGDYDDSRNGAVGGFEVGNLKGNIGNWALNRQTNLGRDVPSLRPTNYDRARQQAEKSERTTWSGQSRPDDPRLEDVERAPWHRQRPSNKYGSIVEAPEMVSPREPWQRANNFGNPDMYTPGGDVDPSLSYRCFQMVQTAQPRCHDQTITGHFWFYNFCADECMLYAADQCDRNVNKFRRWEDCEKCRQPGMAALQQEHTNSPQCEDFRAIWQAEQRAREEKRPSNRRRNYGDSRYRTRN
;
A
#
# COMPACT_ATOMS: atom_id res chain seq x y z
N MET A 1 26.84 -80.08 18.10
CA MET A 1 26.31 -81.26 18.82
C MET A 1 24.83 -81.00 18.97
N TRP A 2 24.04 -81.56 18.06
CA TRP A 2 23.20 -82.74 18.31
C TRP A 2 21.99 -82.41 19.18
N TRP A 3 20.83 -82.32 18.51
CA TRP A 3 19.54 -82.94 18.85
C TRP A 3 18.92 -82.50 20.19
N SER A 4 17.62 -82.39 20.39
CA SER A 4 16.35 -82.49 19.66
C SER A 4 15.31 -82.35 20.78
N SER A 5 14.08 -81.97 20.44
CA SER A 5 12.89 -82.09 21.29
C SER A 5 12.78 -81.03 22.40
N GLY A 6 11.63 -80.44 22.70
CA GLY A 6 10.28 -80.66 22.22
C GLY A 6 9.31 -80.00 23.20
N ALA A 7 8.29 -79.34 22.64
CA ALA A 7 7.00 -78.97 23.23
C ALA A 7 6.95 -77.95 24.40
N PRO A 8 5.84 -77.21 24.60
CA PRO A 8 4.62 -77.08 23.78
C PRO A 8 4.27 -75.61 23.42
N LEU A 9 4.12 -75.31 22.13
CA LEU A 9 3.67 -74.00 21.61
C LEU A 9 2.13 -73.81 21.65
N VAL A 10 1.40 -74.70 22.34
CA VAL A 10 -0.07 -74.76 22.24
C VAL A 10 -0.79 -73.91 23.30
N GLU A 11 -0.15 -73.57 24.43
CA GLU A 11 -0.77 -72.69 25.44
C GLU A 11 -0.50 -71.18 25.23
N LEU A 12 0.50 -70.82 24.43
CA LEU A 12 0.76 -69.40 24.10
C LEU A 12 -0.14 -68.87 22.98
N LEU A 13 -0.73 -69.77 22.17
CA LEU A 13 -1.70 -69.41 21.11
C LEU A 13 -3.13 -69.22 21.64
N LEU A 14 -3.45 -69.73 22.84
CA LEU A 14 -4.76 -69.53 23.49
C LEU A 14 -4.82 -68.29 24.40
N LEU A 15 -3.68 -67.73 24.81
CA LEU A 15 -3.61 -66.41 25.45
C LEU A 15 -3.36 -65.27 24.45
N GLY A 16 -2.84 -65.56 23.25
CA GLY A 16 -2.75 -64.60 22.14
C GLY A 16 -4.08 -64.34 21.41
N SER A 17 -5.09 -65.19 21.59
CA SER A 17 -6.41 -65.06 20.95
C SER A 17 -7.43 -64.26 21.76
N LEU A 18 -7.07 -63.79 22.96
CA LEU A 18 -7.87 -62.88 23.80
C LEU A 18 -7.34 -61.44 23.86
N VAL A 19 -6.29 -61.13 23.07
CA VAL A 19 -5.78 -59.76 22.84
C VAL A 19 -5.92 -59.38 21.36
N ILE A 20 -6.99 -59.85 20.70
CA ILE A 20 -7.51 -59.17 19.50
C ILE A 20 -8.50 -58.11 20.01
N GLY A 21 -7.95 -57.13 20.73
CA GLY A 21 -8.65 -55.87 20.93
C GLY A 21 -8.92 -55.31 19.54
N ARG A 22 -10.19 -55.01 19.26
CA ARG A 22 -10.62 -54.36 18.02
C ARG A 22 -9.85 -53.05 17.87
N VAL A 23 -8.73 -53.07 17.14
CA VAL A 23 -8.14 -51.87 16.58
C VAL A 23 -9.03 -51.53 15.40
N SER A 24 -10.10 -50.78 15.69
CA SER A 24 -10.87 -50.08 14.66
C SER A 24 -9.92 -49.07 14.04
N SER A 25 -9.29 -49.44 12.92
CA SER A 25 -8.72 -48.46 12.01
C SER A 25 -9.85 -47.48 11.65
N LEU A 26 -9.72 -46.23 12.11
CA LEU A 26 -10.62 -45.14 11.78
C LEU A 26 -10.50 -44.91 10.28
N ILE A 27 -11.42 -45.49 9.50
CA ILE A 27 -11.48 -45.30 8.06
C ILE A 27 -12.14 -43.93 7.81
N CYS A 28 -11.36 -43.00 7.28
CA CYS A 28 -11.87 -41.73 6.78
C CYS A 28 -12.66 -41.95 5.49
N THR A 29 -13.99 -42.01 5.61
CA THR A 29 -14.89 -42.17 4.47
C THR A 29 -15.59 -40.86 4.15
N ARG A 30 -15.52 -40.43 2.89
CA ARG A 30 -16.32 -39.31 2.36
C ARG A 30 -17.73 -39.71 1.95
N ARG A 31 -18.07 -41.00 2.02
CA ARG A 31 -19.42 -41.47 1.70
C ARG A 31 -20.44 -40.91 2.70
N PRO A 32 -21.54 -40.31 2.23
CA PRO A 32 -22.55 -39.75 3.11
C PRO A 32 -23.15 -40.87 3.99
N ALA A 33 -23.39 -40.55 5.26
CA ALA A 33 -24.00 -41.50 6.18
C ALA A 33 -25.45 -41.81 5.75
N ASN A 34 -25.88 -43.06 5.92
CA ASN A 34 -27.24 -43.54 5.63
C ASN A 34 -27.65 -43.57 4.13
N THR A 35 -26.71 -43.57 3.19
CA THR A 35 -27.01 -43.83 1.76
C THR A 35 -26.63 -45.25 1.36
N GLY A 36 -27.64 -46.05 0.98
CA GLY A 36 -27.44 -47.35 0.33
C GLY A 36 -27.41 -47.28 -1.21
N SER A 37 -27.68 -46.10 -1.79
CA SER A 37 -27.71 -45.91 -3.23
C SER A 37 -26.30 -45.77 -3.82
N PRO A 38 -26.07 -46.22 -5.06
CA PRO A 38 -24.82 -45.97 -5.76
C PRO A 38 -24.63 -44.46 -6.05
N LYS A 39 -23.38 -44.05 -6.22
CA LYS A 39 -22.99 -42.67 -6.60
C LYS A 39 -23.75 -42.26 -7.87
N SER A 40 -24.40 -41.10 -7.82
CA SER A 40 -25.09 -40.51 -8.98
C SER A 40 -24.08 -39.91 -9.96
N PRO A 41 -24.38 -39.90 -11.27
CA PRO A 41 -23.50 -39.30 -12.27
C PRO A 41 -23.26 -37.81 -11.99
N VAL A 42 -22.11 -37.32 -12.45
CA VAL A 42 -21.63 -35.94 -12.26
C VAL A 42 -22.72 -34.93 -12.60
N ASP A 43 -22.97 -34.00 -11.69
CA ASP A 43 -23.84 -32.86 -11.93
C ASP A 43 -22.96 -31.60 -11.92
N GLU A 44 -22.80 -30.97 -13.08
CA GLU A 44 -22.02 -29.73 -13.28
C GLU A 44 -22.60 -28.54 -12.49
N ASN A 45 -23.81 -28.69 -11.95
CA ASN A 45 -24.45 -27.66 -11.13
C ASN A 45 -23.81 -27.50 -9.75
N PHE A 46 -22.96 -28.42 -9.30
CA PHE A 46 -22.25 -28.29 -8.03
C PHE A 46 -20.75 -28.05 -8.25
N MET A 47 -20.22 -26.96 -7.70
CA MET A 47 -18.83 -26.55 -7.93
C MET A 47 -18.17 -26.01 -6.66
N ILE A 48 -16.92 -26.40 -6.45
CA ILE A 48 -15.99 -25.77 -5.52
C ILE A 48 -15.31 -24.60 -6.24
N SER A 49 -15.43 -23.41 -5.69
CA SER A 49 -14.72 -22.22 -6.13
C SER A 49 -13.87 -21.66 -5.01
N VAL A 50 -12.61 -21.36 -5.31
CA VAL A 50 -11.71 -20.65 -4.40
C VAL A 50 -11.62 -19.21 -4.84
N SER A 51 -11.72 -18.27 -3.89
CA SER A 51 -11.63 -16.83 -4.16
C SER A 51 -10.34 -16.49 -4.92
N GLY A 52 -10.44 -15.73 -6.01
CA GLY A 52 -9.33 -15.43 -6.91
C GLY A 52 -8.93 -16.58 -7.87
N ASN A 53 -9.67 -17.69 -7.86
CA ASN A 53 -9.43 -18.91 -8.66
C ASN A 53 -7.95 -19.34 -8.78
N PRO A 54 -7.20 -19.44 -7.66
CA PRO A 54 -5.80 -19.83 -7.71
C PRO A 54 -5.59 -21.22 -8.30
N GLU A 55 -4.57 -21.36 -9.16
CA GLU A 55 -3.99 -22.66 -9.53
C GLU A 55 -2.88 -23.09 -8.56
N THR A 56 -2.22 -22.12 -7.91
CA THR A 56 -1.17 -22.34 -6.92
C THR A 56 -1.50 -21.69 -5.58
N TYR A 57 -0.94 -22.22 -4.49
CA TYR A 57 -1.06 -21.66 -3.16
C TYR A 57 0.29 -21.15 -2.63
N ILE A 58 0.25 -20.06 -1.88
CA ILE A 58 1.38 -19.50 -1.14
C ILE A 58 1.34 -20.06 0.28
N LEU A 59 2.52 -20.37 0.82
CA LEU A 59 2.65 -20.97 2.15
C LEU A 59 2.00 -20.08 3.23
N GLY A 60 1.14 -20.68 4.05
CA GLY A 60 0.42 -20.01 5.14
C GLY A 60 -0.66 -19.01 4.74
N GLN A 61 -0.92 -18.80 3.44
CA GLN A 61 -1.96 -17.89 2.98
C GLN A 61 -3.36 -18.48 3.21
N GLU A 62 -4.32 -17.59 3.52
CA GLU A 62 -5.72 -17.94 3.71
C GLU A 62 -6.50 -17.81 2.38
N TYR A 63 -7.25 -18.85 2.03
CA TYR A 63 -8.06 -18.92 0.83
C TYR A 63 -9.53 -19.18 1.16
N ASN A 64 -10.44 -18.35 0.65
CA ASN A 64 -11.87 -18.58 0.82
C ASN A 64 -12.38 -19.62 -0.19
N VAL A 65 -12.79 -20.78 0.31
CA VAL A 65 -13.32 -21.92 -0.45
C VAL A 65 -14.85 -21.93 -0.33
N SER A 66 -15.54 -21.96 -1.46
CA SER A 66 -17.00 -21.95 -1.53
C SER A 66 -17.52 -23.15 -2.31
N LEU A 67 -18.60 -23.76 -1.82
CA LEU A 67 -19.33 -24.84 -2.48
C LEU A 67 -20.69 -24.33 -2.94
N ASN A 68 -20.83 -24.18 -4.25
CA ASN A 68 -21.95 -23.53 -4.90
C ASN A 68 -22.84 -24.53 -5.64
N ALA A 69 -24.15 -24.33 -5.54
CA ALA A 69 -25.16 -25.00 -6.34
C ALA A 69 -25.82 -24.00 -7.30
N PHE A 70 -25.73 -24.27 -8.59
CA PHE A 70 -26.26 -23.43 -9.66
C PHE A 70 -27.63 -23.93 -10.15
N ASN A 71 -28.26 -23.18 -11.05
CA ASN A 71 -29.49 -23.57 -11.76
C ASN A 71 -30.68 -23.94 -10.85
N GLY A 72 -30.73 -23.37 -9.64
CA GLY A 72 -31.79 -23.64 -8.65
C GLY A 72 -31.65 -24.98 -7.91
N HIS A 73 -30.55 -25.71 -8.14
CA HIS A 73 -30.21 -26.92 -7.39
C HIS A 73 -29.89 -26.56 -5.93
N ARG A 74 -30.11 -27.53 -5.04
CA ARG A 74 -29.94 -27.38 -3.60
C ARG A 74 -29.47 -28.70 -3.02
N TYR A 75 -28.55 -28.66 -2.07
CA TYR A 75 -28.08 -29.84 -1.34
C TYR A 75 -28.53 -29.78 0.12
N ILE A 76 -28.75 -30.95 0.72
CA ILE A 76 -29.13 -31.10 2.13
C ILE A 76 -27.95 -31.46 3.01
N SER A 77 -26.93 -32.10 2.45
CA SER A 77 -25.71 -32.48 3.16
C SER A 77 -24.50 -32.32 2.25
N PHE A 78 -23.37 -31.94 2.83
CA PHE A 78 -22.11 -31.86 2.15
C PHE A 78 -20.98 -32.36 3.07
N ILE A 79 -19.93 -32.90 2.46
CA ILE A 79 -18.67 -33.24 3.11
C ILE A 79 -17.57 -32.63 2.26
N MET A 80 -16.70 -31.81 2.84
CA MET A 80 -15.50 -31.28 2.20
C MET A 80 -14.26 -31.84 2.88
N ALA A 81 -13.26 -32.25 2.11
CA ALA A 81 -12.02 -32.79 2.65
C ALA A 81 -10.79 -32.34 1.86
N LEU A 82 -9.64 -32.30 2.55
CA LEU A 82 -8.32 -32.12 1.95
C LEU A 82 -7.65 -33.49 1.77
N GLU A 83 -7.17 -33.75 0.57
CA GLU A 83 -6.39 -34.94 0.22
C GLU A 83 -5.11 -34.51 -0.50
N ASN A 84 -4.05 -35.32 -0.42
CA ASN A 84 -2.86 -35.11 -1.24
C ASN A 84 -3.11 -35.53 -2.71
N GLU A 85 -2.14 -35.30 -3.59
CA GLU A 85 -2.25 -35.67 -5.02
C GLU A 85 -2.49 -37.17 -5.25
N ASN A 86 -2.05 -38.02 -4.32
CA ASN A 86 -2.28 -39.47 -4.37
C ASN A 86 -3.71 -39.87 -3.92
N GLY A 87 -4.50 -38.93 -3.41
CA GLY A 87 -5.83 -39.19 -2.84
C GLY A 87 -5.78 -39.83 -1.45
N ASP A 88 -4.62 -39.80 -0.80
CA ASP A 88 -4.42 -40.36 0.53
C ASP A 88 -4.66 -39.31 1.62
N PHE A 89 -5.35 -39.75 2.68
CA PHE A 89 -5.43 -39.02 3.94
C PHE A 89 -4.18 -39.33 4.79
N SER A 90 -3.01 -38.83 4.37
CA SER A 90 -1.82 -38.93 5.21
C SER A 90 -1.96 -37.98 6.40
N TYR A 91 -1.98 -38.52 7.62
CA TYR A 91 -1.92 -37.71 8.85
C TYR A 91 -0.58 -36.99 9.02
N ASN A 92 0.44 -37.39 8.26
CA ASN A 92 1.80 -36.84 8.35
C ASN A 92 2.01 -35.67 7.38
N ASP A 93 1.14 -35.50 6.40
CA ASP A 93 1.28 -34.45 5.38
C ASP A 93 0.49 -33.23 5.86
N ASP A 94 1.17 -32.09 6.06
CA ASP A 94 0.48 -30.82 6.31
C ASP A 94 -0.19 -30.37 5.01
N LEU A 95 -1.47 -30.70 4.84
CA LEU A 95 -2.29 -30.27 3.71
C LEU A 95 -2.94 -28.90 3.95
N GLY A 96 -2.55 -28.22 5.03
CA GLY A 96 -3.23 -27.05 5.54
C GLY A 96 -4.43 -27.40 6.41
N ARG A 97 -5.16 -26.39 6.86
CA ARG A 97 -6.32 -26.54 7.77
C ARG A 97 -7.53 -25.77 7.27
N PHE A 98 -8.72 -26.31 7.48
CA PHE A 98 -9.94 -25.52 7.33
C PHE A 98 -10.18 -24.68 8.58
N GLU A 99 -10.71 -23.48 8.38
CA GLU A 99 -11.26 -22.58 9.41
C GLU A 99 -12.74 -22.35 9.09
N LEU A 100 -13.60 -22.62 10.07
CA LEU A 100 -15.05 -22.60 9.90
C LEU A 100 -15.59 -21.18 10.09
N SER A 101 -16.26 -20.64 9.08
CA SER A 101 -16.92 -19.33 9.18
C SER A 101 -18.29 -19.42 9.87
N ASP A 102 -19.05 -20.50 9.62
CA ASP A 102 -20.39 -20.71 10.19
C ASP A 102 -20.45 -21.99 11.04
N LEU A 103 -20.28 -21.82 12.35
CA LEU A 103 -20.34 -22.90 13.35
C LEU A 103 -21.76 -23.46 13.56
N ILE A 104 -22.80 -22.79 13.05
CA ILE A 104 -24.19 -23.25 13.19
C ILE A 104 -24.50 -24.29 12.13
N GLU A 105 -23.96 -24.12 10.92
CA GLU A 105 -24.21 -25.01 9.77
C GLU A 105 -23.10 -26.02 9.48
N THR A 106 -21.89 -25.81 10.01
CA THR A 106 -20.70 -26.62 9.72
C THR A 106 -19.99 -27.09 10.98
N ARG A 107 -19.35 -28.26 10.90
CA ARG A 107 -18.48 -28.80 11.96
C ARG A 107 -17.38 -29.65 11.37
N PHE A 108 -16.28 -29.80 12.10
CA PHE A 108 -15.28 -30.81 11.77
C PHE A 108 -15.82 -32.22 11.98
N SER A 109 -15.44 -33.14 11.11
CA SER A 109 -15.78 -34.56 11.26
C SER A 109 -15.04 -35.13 12.47
N PRO A 110 -15.72 -35.81 13.40
CA PRO A 110 -15.07 -36.38 14.58
C PRO A 110 -14.08 -37.51 14.24
N ASN A 111 -14.19 -38.08 13.04
CA ASN A 111 -13.39 -39.22 12.61
C ASN A 111 -12.18 -38.82 11.74
N CYS A 112 -12.14 -37.57 11.24
CA CYS A 112 -11.16 -37.12 10.24
C CYS A 112 -10.83 -35.64 10.42
N ILE A 113 -9.55 -35.34 10.71
CA ILE A 113 -9.08 -33.97 11.00
C ILE A 113 -9.20 -33.02 9.81
N ASN A 114 -8.98 -33.53 8.59
CA ASN A 114 -9.00 -32.74 7.36
C ASN A 114 -10.37 -32.77 6.67
N MET A 115 -11.46 -32.96 7.43
CA MET A 115 -12.81 -33.11 6.88
C MET A 115 -13.82 -32.25 7.62
N VAL A 116 -14.64 -31.53 6.87
CA VAL A 116 -15.74 -30.69 7.36
C VAL A 116 -17.06 -31.24 6.82
N GLU A 117 -18.06 -31.33 7.69
CA GLU A 117 -19.41 -31.80 7.37
C GLU A 117 -20.47 -30.80 7.84
N ASN A 118 -21.69 -30.96 7.31
CA ASN A 118 -22.83 -30.16 7.74
C ASN A 118 -23.36 -30.60 9.11
N THR A 119 -23.76 -29.65 9.96
CA THR A 119 -24.42 -29.92 11.25
C THR A 119 -25.92 -30.20 11.09
N ASN A 120 -26.55 -29.57 10.09
CA ASN A 120 -27.99 -29.61 9.85
C ASN A 120 -28.30 -30.05 8.41
N THR A 121 -29.47 -30.65 8.19
CA THR A 121 -29.92 -31.09 6.86
C THR A 121 -30.82 -30.07 6.15
N ASN A 122 -30.71 -28.79 6.52
CA ASN A 122 -31.44 -27.72 5.84
C ASN A 122 -30.97 -27.61 4.39
N SER A 123 -31.88 -27.30 3.48
CA SER A 123 -31.54 -27.13 2.06
C SER A 123 -30.67 -25.88 1.86
N LYS A 124 -29.49 -26.05 1.27
CA LYS A 124 -28.50 -25.01 1.02
C LYS A 124 -28.19 -24.89 -0.47
N THR A 125 -27.78 -23.69 -0.88
CA THR A 125 -27.29 -23.40 -2.24
C THR A 125 -25.84 -22.93 -2.25
N HIS A 126 -25.32 -22.49 -1.11
CA HIS A 126 -23.98 -21.94 -0.95
C HIS A 126 -23.45 -22.28 0.45
N MET A 127 -22.19 -22.68 0.53
CA MET A 127 -21.44 -22.85 1.77
C MET A 127 -20.04 -22.29 1.57
N HIS A 128 -19.47 -21.60 2.56
CA HIS A 128 -18.11 -21.07 2.49
C HIS A 128 -17.31 -21.49 3.72
N LEU A 129 -16.03 -21.77 3.50
CA LEU A 129 -15.02 -22.10 4.49
C LEU A 129 -13.74 -21.34 4.14
N THR A 130 -12.88 -21.12 5.11
CA THR A 130 -11.51 -20.63 4.86
C THR A 130 -10.56 -21.83 4.90
N TRP A 131 -9.63 -21.92 3.96
CA TRP A 131 -8.56 -22.91 3.95
C TRP A 131 -7.23 -22.17 4.10
N VAL A 132 -6.51 -22.49 5.16
CA VAL A 132 -5.16 -21.98 5.40
C VAL A 132 -4.19 -22.97 4.78
N ALA A 133 -3.41 -22.51 3.80
CA ALA A 133 -2.42 -23.32 3.12
C ALA A 133 -1.32 -23.81 4.09
N PRO A 134 -0.61 -24.91 3.75
CA PRO A 134 0.50 -25.43 4.53
C PRO A 134 1.53 -24.34 4.86
N SER A 135 2.08 -24.35 6.08
CA SER A 135 3.07 -23.35 6.49
C SER A 135 4.50 -23.70 6.05
N GLU A 136 4.75 -24.97 5.76
CA GLU A 136 6.07 -25.47 5.33
C GLU A 136 6.02 -25.92 3.87
N PRO A 137 7.11 -25.72 3.10
CA PRO A 137 7.20 -26.20 1.73
C PRO A 137 7.28 -27.74 1.68
N GLY A 138 6.86 -28.32 0.56
CA GLY A 138 6.96 -29.75 0.27
C GLY A 138 5.66 -30.54 0.33
N SER A 139 4.53 -29.89 0.62
CA SER A 139 3.20 -30.54 0.59
C SER A 139 2.69 -30.80 -0.82
N GLY A 140 3.30 -30.18 -1.84
CA GLY A 140 3.00 -30.45 -3.25
C GLY A 140 1.62 -29.94 -3.66
N CYS A 141 0.80 -30.81 -4.26
CA CYS A 141 -0.55 -30.45 -4.68
C CYS A 141 -1.61 -30.95 -3.70
N VAL A 142 -2.46 -30.04 -3.27
CA VAL A 142 -3.61 -30.30 -2.39
C VAL A 142 -4.88 -30.40 -3.23
N LEU A 143 -5.67 -31.43 -2.98
CA LEU A 143 -6.97 -31.68 -3.58
C LEU A 143 -8.06 -31.34 -2.57
N ILE A 144 -8.84 -30.30 -2.87
CA ILE A 144 -10.06 -29.96 -2.14
C ILE A 144 -11.21 -30.72 -2.80
N ARG A 145 -11.75 -31.72 -2.12
CA ARG A 145 -12.83 -32.57 -2.64
C ARG A 145 -14.11 -32.40 -1.86
N ALA A 146 -15.23 -32.32 -2.56
CA ALA A 146 -16.57 -32.24 -2.00
C ALA A 146 -17.40 -33.48 -2.35
N THR A 147 -18.28 -33.84 -1.44
CA THR A 147 -19.38 -34.77 -1.63
C THR A 147 -20.65 -34.03 -1.31
N VAL A 148 -21.63 -34.06 -2.21
CA VAL A 148 -22.91 -33.36 -2.05
C VAL A 148 -24.05 -34.35 -2.13
N GLN A 149 -24.97 -34.26 -1.19
CA GLN A 149 -26.21 -35.04 -1.17
C GLN A 149 -27.38 -34.12 -1.45
N GLN A 150 -28.06 -34.34 -2.58
CA GLN A 150 -29.22 -33.56 -2.98
C GLN A 150 -30.47 -34.00 -2.21
N HIS A 151 -30.68 -35.32 -2.13
CA HIS A 151 -31.69 -35.99 -1.32
C HIS A 151 -31.23 -37.40 -0.95
N ARG A 152 -32.02 -38.16 -0.18
CA ARG A 152 -31.59 -39.45 0.43
C ARG A 152 -31.00 -40.48 -0.54
N GLU A 153 -31.38 -40.43 -1.81
CA GLU A 153 -30.98 -41.41 -2.84
C GLU A 153 -30.01 -40.86 -3.89
N VAL A 154 -29.87 -39.53 -4.00
CA VAL A 154 -29.04 -38.87 -5.03
C VAL A 154 -27.92 -38.08 -4.37
N TRP A 155 -26.69 -38.48 -4.69
CA TRP A 155 -25.47 -37.89 -4.15
C TRP A 155 -24.33 -37.97 -5.18
N HIS A 156 -23.48 -36.93 -5.20
CA HIS A 156 -22.37 -36.74 -6.13
C HIS A 156 -21.07 -36.59 -5.35
N MET A 157 -19.95 -37.06 -5.89
CA MET A 157 -18.63 -37.10 -5.24
C MET A 157 -17.53 -37.16 -6.31
N ASP A 158 -16.33 -36.66 -6.01
CA ASP A 158 -15.06 -36.85 -6.77
C ASP A 158 -14.99 -36.28 -8.20
N ASP A 159 -16.11 -35.93 -8.82
CA ASP A 159 -16.14 -35.65 -10.25
C ASP A 159 -16.43 -34.18 -10.56
N GLY A 160 -15.79 -33.68 -11.62
CA GLY A 160 -16.07 -32.36 -12.20
C GLY A 160 -15.80 -31.21 -11.23
N GLY A 161 -16.79 -30.31 -11.08
CA GLY A 161 -16.69 -29.14 -10.21
C GLY A 161 -16.51 -29.47 -8.73
N LEU A 162 -16.68 -30.72 -8.29
CA LEU A 162 -16.54 -31.12 -6.89
C LEU A 162 -15.09 -31.43 -6.46
N THR A 163 -14.11 -31.22 -7.33
CA THR A 163 -12.69 -31.37 -7.01
C THR A 163 -11.92 -30.16 -7.51
N LYS A 164 -11.24 -29.44 -6.60
CA LYS A 164 -10.30 -28.35 -6.94
C LYS A 164 -8.87 -28.77 -6.56
N ARG A 165 -7.96 -28.76 -7.54
CA ARG A 165 -6.52 -29.01 -7.35
C ARG A 165 -5.79 -27.68 -7.24
N ILE A 166 -4.95 -27.52 -6.23
CA ILE A 166 -4.13 -26.32 -6.01
C ILE A 166 -2.73 -26.78 -5.57
N CYS A 167 -1.67 -26.26 -6.18
CA CYS A 167 -0.30 -26.71 -5.94
C CYS A 167 0.57 -25.64 -5.26
N GLU A 168 1.60 -26.06 -4.55
CA GLU A 168 2.57 -25.14 -3.96
C GLU A 168 3.18 -24.22 -5.02
N GLU A 169 3.16 -22.91 -4.77
CA GLU A 169 3.82 -21.94 -5.62
C GLU A 169 5.33 -22.01 -5.40
N VAL A 170 6.08 -22.30 -6.46
CA VAL A 170 7.54 -22.21 -6.45
C VAL A 170 7.92 -20.73 -6.43
N THR A 171 8.12 -20.19 -5.24
CA THR A 171 8.76 -18.88 -5.07
C THR A 171 10.24 -19.04 -5.45
N ASP A 172 10.61 -18.61 -6.66
CA ASP A 172 12.01 -18.42 -6.99
C ASP A 172 12.63 -17.46 -5.96
N ASP A 173 13.86 -17.70 -5.49
CA ASP A 173 14.65 -16.76 -4.65
C ASP A 173 14.85 -15.35 -5.28
N VAL A 174 14.26 -15.11 -6.46
CA VAL A 174 14.14 -13.83 -7.16
C VAL A 174 12.83 -13.09 -6.79
N GLU A 175 12.09 -13.54 -5.78
CA GLU A 175 11.04 -12.81 -5.05
C GLU A 175 11.65 -11.65 -4.22
N SER A 176 12.46 -10.79 -4.85
CA SER A 176 13.09 -9.63 -4.21
C SER A 176 12.16 -8.42 -4.06
N GLN A 177 10.84 -8.64 -4.16
CA GLN A 177 9.83 -7.71 -3.70
C GLN A 177 9.24 -8.32 -2.42
N PRO A 178 9.34 -7.64 -1.27
CA PRO A 178 8.82 -8.18 -0.03
C PRO A 178 7.28 -8.23 -0.11
N THR A 179 6.73 -9.38 -0.48
CA THR A 179 5.31 -9.74 -0.39
C THR A 179 4.91 -10.19 1.02
N ALA A 180 5.81 -10.10 2.01
CA ALA A 180 5.51 -10.54 3.36
C ALA A 180 4.92 -9.39 4.22
N PRO A 181 3.76 -9.59 4.87
CA PRO A 181 3.24 -8.72 5.93
C PRO A 181 4.21 -8.56 7.12
N ALA A 182 5.28 -9.35 7.18
CA ALA A 182 6.21 -9.42 8.31
C ALA A 182 7.11 -8.17 8.51
N ALA A 183 7.05 -7.17 7.61
CA ALA A 183 7.68 -5.86 7.84
C ALA A 183 6.69 -4.76 8.25
N VAL A 184 5.38 -5.03 8.24
CA VAL A 184 4.33 -4.03 8.48
C VAL A 184 4.26 -3.57 9.94
N ASP A 185 4.77 -4.37 10.89
CA ASP A 185 4.71 -4.03 12.32
C ASP A 185 5.76 -3.02 12.79
N VAL A 186 6.75 -2.66 11.96
CA VAL A 186 7.75 -1.64 12.35
C VAL A 186 7.63 -0.43 11.44
N PRO A 187 7.03 0.68 11.93
CA PRO A 187 6.93 1.91 11.14
C PRO A 187 8.33 2.42 10.79
N CYS A 188 8.47 3.03 9.61
CA CYS A 188 9.73 3.64 9.20
C CYS A 188 10.16 4.71 10.24
N CYS A 189 11.33 4.50 10.84
CA CYS A 189 11.89 5.40 11.86
C CYS A 189 12.85 6.46 11.28
N ALA A 190 12.98 6.54 9.95
CA ALA A 190 13.79 7.60 9.33
C ALA A 190 13.18 8.97 9.63
N CYS A 191 14.03 9.96 9.84
CA CYS A 191 13.62 11.33 10.16
C CYS A 191 13.64 12.24 8.92
N ASP A 192 14.53 11.95 7.98
CA ASP A 192 14.80 12.76 6.81
C ASP A 192 13.94 12.38 5.62
N GLU A 193 13.90 13.26 4.62
CA GLU A 193 13.37 12.90 3.31
C GLU A 193 14.51 12.48 2.39
N ALA A 194 14.29 11.49 1.54
CA ALA A 194 15.29 11.07 0.55
C ALA A 194 14.77 11.28 -0.87
N ARG A 195 15.69 11.70 -1.75
CA ARG A 195 15.46 11.74 -3.19
C ARG A 195 16.19 10.58 -3.85
N TYR A 196 15.45 9.79 -4.59
CA TYR A 196 15.95 8.69 -5.39
C TYR A 196 15.85 9.00 -6.88
N GLU A 197 16.71 8.31 -7.62
CA GLU A 197 16.71 8.17 -9.06
C GLU A 197 16.42 6.72 -9.40
N LEU A 198 15.34 6.51 -10.14
CA LEU A 198 14.92 5.24 -10.66
C LEU A 198 15.42 5.15 -12.11
N ILE A 199 16.26 4.16 -12.39
CA ILE A 199 16.82 3.92 -13.71
C ILE A 199 16.24 2.60 -14.20
N PHE A 200 15.41 2.66 -15.23
CA PHE A 200 14.80 1.51 -15.88
C PHE A 200 15.54 1.21 -17.18
N GLU A 201 16.00 -0.03 -17.33
CA GLU A 201 16.70 -0.53 -18.50
C GLU A 201 15.94 -1.71 -19.10
N GLY A 202 15.46 -1.57 -20.34
CA GLY A 202 14.77 -2.64 -21.06
C GLY A 202 15.76 -3.63 -21.67
N VAL A 203 15.89 -4.83 -21.11
CA VAL A 203 16.79 -5.87 -21.68
C VAL A 203 16.06 -6.82 -22.64
N TRP A 204 14.74 -6.67 -22.81
CA TRP A 204 13.92 -7.42 -23.75
C TRP A 204 14.43 -7.28 -25.19
N SER A 205 14.96 -8.38 -25.71
CA SER A 205 15.58 -8.45 -27.04
C SER A 205 15.46 -9.84 -27.63
N ARG A 206 15.58 -9.94 -28.96
CA ARG A 206 15.55 -11.22 -29.70
C ARG A 206 16.62 -12.22 -29.22
N ASN A 207 17.69 -11.76 -28.57
CA ASN A 207 18.76 -12.63 -28.06
C ASN A 207 18.43 -13.23 -26.70
N LEU A 208 17.75 -12.47 -25.82
CA LEU A 208 17.36 -12.95 -24.49
C LEU A 208 16.03 -13.71 -24.52
N HIS A 209 15.08 -13.25 -25.35
CA HIS A 209 13.74 -13.81 -25.50
C HIS A 209 13.48 -14.11 -26.99
N PRO A 210 14.08 -15.18 -27.55
CA PRO A 210 14.00 -15.45 -28.98
C PRO A 210 12.63 -15.97 -29.45
N LYS A 211 11.90 -16.68 -28.57
CA LYS A 211 10.62 -17.31 -28.88
C LYS A 211 9.56 -16.24 -29.15
N ASP A 212 8.97 -16.30 -30.33
CA ASP A 212 7.92 -15.41 -30.84
C ASP A 212 8.22 -13.91 -30.69
N PHE A 213 9.49 -13.53 -30.64
CA PHE A 213 9.88 -12.12 -30.52
C PHE A 213 9.26 -11.31 -31.68
N PRO A 214 8.48 -10.24 -31.38
CA PRO A 214 7.69 -9.54 -32.38
C PRO A 214 8.50 -9.18 -33.63
N THR A 215 8.01 -9.61 -34.79
CA THR A 215 8.70 -9.39 -36.08
C THR A 215 8.69 -7.92 -36.47
N ARG A 216 7.62 -7.21 -36.10
CA ARG A 216 7.44 -5.77 -36.28
C ARG A 216 8.14 -5.01 -35.17
N GLY A 217 9.46 -4.84 -35.30
CA GLY A 217 10.27 -4.16 -34.30
C GLY A 217 9.78 -2.76 -33.93
N TRP A 218 9.14 -2.03 -34.85
CA TRP A 218 8.60 -0.69 -34.58
C TRP A 218 7.40 -0.66 -33.62
N GLU A 219 6.74 -1.80 -33.38
CA GLU A 219 5.67 -1.94 -32.37
C GLU A 219 6.25 -2.24 -30.98
N THR A 220 7.50 -2.74 -30.90
CA THR A 220 8.12 -3.12 -29.63
C THR A 220 8.51 -1.92 -28.78
N ARG A 221 7.90 -1.81 -27.61
CA ARG A 221 8.21 -0.78 -26.62
C ARG A 221 7.80 -1.21 -25.21
N PHE A 222 8.40 -0.56 -24.23
CA PHE A 222 7.81 -0.43 -22.91
C PHE A 222 6.96 0.83 -22.90
N CYS A 223 5.73 0.73 -22.42
CA CYS A 223 4.86 1.89 -22.30
C CYS A 223 5.33 2.84 -21.20
N GLU A 224 4.70 4.02 -21.11
CA GLU A 224 5.09 5.05 -20.14
C GLU A 224 5.15 4.47 -18.72
N LEU A 225 6.29 4.58 -18.05
CA LEU A 225 6.47 4.12 -16.69
C LEU A 225 5.60 4.96 -15.77
N LEU A 226 4.66 4.30 -15.10
CA LEU A 226 3.74 4.91 -14.14
C LEU A 226 3.93 4.29 -12.77
N GLY A 227 3.93 5.13 -11.74
CA GLY A 227 4.05 4.66 -10.37
C GLY A 227 3.89 5.78 -9.36
N ALA A 228 4.18 5.46 -8.11
CA ALA A 228 4.13 6.41 -7.01
C ALA A 228 5.10 6.03 -5.89
N ALA A 229 5.58 7.03 -5.16
CA ALA A 229 6.01 6.87 -3.77
C ALA A 229 4.80 7.08 -2.86
N HIS A 230 4.51 6.09 -2.02
CA HIS A 230 3.28 6.00 -1.27
C HIS A 230 3.51 5.40 0.13
N SER A 231 2.49 5.54 0.96
CA SER A 231 2.41 4.91 2.28
C SER A 231 2.11 3.41 2.18
N SER A 232 2.27 2.69 3.29
CA SER A 232 2.06 1.24 3.36
C SER A 232 0.61 0.79 3.11
N ASP A 233 -0.37 1.68 3.30
CA ASP A 233 -1.81 1.43 3.15
C ASP A 233 -2.35 1.65 1.73
N TYR A 234 -1.48 1.94 0.76
CA TYR A 234 -1.87 2.14 -0.64
C TYR A 234 -1.04 1.28 -1.57
N ARG A 235 -1.71 0.49 -2.43
CA ARG A 235 -1.10 -0.27 -3.52
C ARG A 235 -2.06 -0.22 -4.70
N PHE A 236 -1.57 0.13 -5.89
CA PHE A 236 -2.41 0.20 -7.10
C PHE A 236 -2.39 -1.10 -7.91
N TRP A 237 -1.45 -1.99 -7.59
CA TRP A 237 -1.36 -3.37 -8.08
C TRP A 237 -0.49 -4.18 -7.12
N GLU A 238 -0.81 -5.46 -6.94
CA GLU A 238 -0.09 -6.39 -6.07
C GLU A 238 -0.32 -7.82 -6.55
N SER A 239 0.61 -8.73 -6.28
CA SER A 239 0.44 -10.14 -6.62
C SER A 239 -0.71 -10.76 -5.85
N GLY A 240 -1.56 -11.54 -6.52
CA GLY A 240 -2.69 -12.23 -5.89
C GLY A 240 -3.94 -11.35 -5.71
N GLU A 241 -3.89 -10.07 -6.06
CA GLU A 241 -5.04 -9.16 -6.06
C GLU A 241 -5.64 -9.01 -7.46
N LEU A 242 -6.91 -8.62 -7.55
CA LEU A 242 -7.58 -8.31 -8.82
C LEU A 242 -7.17 -6.93 -9.33
N ALA A 243 -6.95 -6.82 -10.64
CA ALA A 243 -6.62 -5.55 -11.26
C ALA A 243 -7.76 -4.52 -11.14
N SER A 244 -7.43 -3.28 -10.76
CA SER A 244 -8.38 -2.17 -10.83
C SER A 244 -8.77 -1.88 -12.28
N VAL A 245 -9.91 -1.22 -12.51
CA VAL A 245 -10.34 -0.81 -13.86
C VAL A 245 -9.27 0.09 -14.52
N ALA A 246 -8.59 0.91 -13.72
CA ALA A 246 -7.50 1.75 -14.20
C ALA A 246 -6.27 0.93 -14.59
N MET A 247 -5.94 -0.10 -13.81
CA MET A 247 -4.84 -1.01 -14.11
C MET A 247 -5.13 -1.84 -15.36
N LYS A 248 -6.38 -2.31 -15.53
CA LYS A 248 -6.84 -2.99 -16.75
C LYS A 248 -6.61 -2.14 -18.00
N GLU A 249 -7.13 -0.91 -18.03
CA GLU A 249 -6.99 -0.04 -19.21
C GLU A 249 -5.52 0.28 -19.55
N TYR A 250 -4.69 0.40 -18.51
CA TYR A 250 -3.26 0.60 -18.65
C TYR A 250 -2.54 -0.65 -19.18
N ALA A 251 -2.87 -1.81 -18.63
CA ALA A 251 -2.28 -3.10 -18.97
C ALA A 251 -2.69 -3.58 -20.35
N GLU A 252 -3.89 -3.28 -20.85
CA GLU A 252 -4.34 -3.69 -22.20
C GLU A 252 -3.96 -2.68 -23.28
N HIS A 253 -4.02 -1.36 -23.00
CA HIS A 253 -3.97 -0.32 -24.05
C HIS A 253 -2.88 0.74 -23.87
N CYS A 254 -2.01 0.62 -22.86
CA CYS A 254 -1.05 1.66 -22.48
C CYS A 254 -1.68 3.03 -22.15
N SER A 255 -2.97 3.06 -21.81
CA SER A 255 -3.67 4.29 -21.45
C SER A 255 -3.44 4.61 -19.97
N SER A 256 -2.70 5.69 -19.70
CA SER A 256 -2.38 6.13 -18.34
C SER A 256 -3.51 6.93 -17.67
N ARG A 257 -4.57 7.28 -18.40
CA ARG A 257 -5.51 8.34 -18.01
C ARG A 257 -6.30 8.02 -16.75
N LEU A 258 -6.78 6.79 -16.60
CA LEU A 258 -7.52 6.39 -15.39
C LEU A 258 -6.59 6.23 -14.19
N LEU A 259 -5.40 5.67 -14.40
CA LEU A 259 -4.44 5.45 -13.33
C LEU A 259 -3.87 6.78 -12.80
N GLU A 260 -3.61 7.75 -13.68
CA GLU A 260 -3.23 9.11 -13.28
C GLU A 260 -4.34 9.82 -12.47
N ARG A 261 -5.61 9.56 -12.79
CA ARG A 261 -6.74 10.07 -12.02
C ARG A 261 -6.79 9.44 -10.63
N GLU A 262 -6.59 8.13 -10.54
CA GLU A 262 -6.50 7.42 -9.26
C GLU A 262 -5.34 7.95 -8.41
N PHE A 263 -4.16 8.16 -9.01
CA PHE A 263 -3.01 8.75 -8.32
C PHE A 263 -3.29 10.18 -7.85
N SER A 264 -3.99 10.98 -8.65
CA SER A 264 -4.36 12.34 -8.29
C SER A 264 -5.34 12.41 -7.10
N ILE A 265 -6.20 11.39 -6.95
CA ILE A 265 -7.11 11.27 -5.79
C ILE A 265 -6.31 10.88 -4.55
N ASN A 266 -5.51 9.81 -4.63
CA ASN A 266 -4.72 9.32 -3.50
C ASN A 266 -3.60 10.28 -3.08
N PHE A 267 -3.13 11.15 -3.97
CA PHE A 267 -2.25 12.27 -3.64
C PHE A 267 -2.95 13.32 -2.77
N ARG A 268 -4.23 13.63 -3.03
CA ARG A 268 -5.02 14.55 -2.19
C ARG A 268 -5.35 13.94 -0.83
N ASP A 269 -5.53 12.63 -0.79
CA ASP A 269 -5.80 11.88 0.44
C ASP A 269 -4.52 11.58 1.26
N GLN A 270 -3.38 12.16 0.91
CA GLN A 270 -2.08 12.01 1.59
C GLN A 270 -1.58 10.56 1.68
N LYS A 271 -1.94 9.72 0.70
CA LYS A 271 -1.40 8.35 0.54
C LYS A 271 -0.23 8.30 -0.44
N ILE A 272 -0.13 9.29 -1.34
CA ILE A 272 0.93 9.40 -2.34
C ILE A 272 1.69 10.71 -2.13
N ARG A 273 3.02 10.62 -2.10
CA ARG A 273 3.93 11.78 -2.00
C ARG A 273 4.47 12.24 -3.34
N THR A 274 4.84 11.31 -4.20
CA THR A 274 5.42 11.61 -5.52
C THR A 274 4.82 10.70 -6.56
N ILE A 275 4.27 11.26 -7.64
CA ILE A 275 3.82 10.50 -8.81
C ILE A 275 5.01 10.31 -9.74
N ILE A 276 5.24 9.07 -10.16
CA ILE A 276 6.30 8.68 -11.09
C ILE A 276 5.67 8.59 -12.49
N LYS A 277 6.22 9.36 -13.42
CA LYS A 277 5.82 9.36 -14.82
C LYS A 277 7.06 9.57 -15.70
N ALA A 278 7.43 8.58 -16.50
CA ALA A 278 8.58 8.67 -17.40
C ALA A 278 8.35 7.87 -18.69
N ARG A 279 8.84 8.37 -19.82
CA ARG A 279 8.67 7.69 -21.11
C ARG A 279 9.39 6.34 -21.11
N GLY A 280 8.72 5.27 -21.51
CA GLY A 280 9.35 3.95 -21.60
C GLY A 280 10.29 3.82 -22.81
N PRO A 281 11.30 2.93 -22.72
CA PRO A 281 12.16 2.60 -23.86
C PRO A 281 11.36 2.05 -25.04
N SER A 282 11.54 2.62 -26.22
CA SER A 282 10.86 2.19 -27.45
C SER A 282 11.85 1.93 -28.58
N TYR A 283 11.42 1.15 -29.58
CA TYR A 283 12.18 1.01 -30.83
C TYR A 283 12.60 2.37 -31.41
N PRO A 284 13.86 2.50 -31.92
CA PRO A 284 14.86 1.45 -32.11
C PRO A 284 15.69 1.11 -30.86
N ASN A 285 15.60 1.92 -29.80
CA ASN A 285 16.48 1.81 -28.62
C ASN A 285 15.72 1.26 -27.42
N ILE A 286 15.22 0.03 -27.53
CA ILE A 286 14.50 -0.64 -26.42
C ILE A 286 15.40 -0.87 -25.20
N SER A 287 16.72 -0.93 -25.39
CA SER A 287 17.74 -0.99 -24.35
C SER A 287 18.20 0.35 -23.80
N SER A 288 17.53 1.44 -24.18
CA SER A 288 17.82 2.75 -23.58
C SER A 288 17.42 2.77 -22.11
N LYS A 289 18.18 3.55 -21.32
CA LYS A 289 17.88 3.78 -19.91
C LYS A 289 16.88 4.93 -19.80
N THR A 290 15.80 4.69 -19.07
CA THR A 290 14.81 5.70 -18.69
C THR A 290 15.02 6.08 -17.24
N MET A 291 14.97 7.38 -16.94
CA MET A 291 15.26 7.89 -15.61
C MET A 291 14.04 8.63 -15.05
N ALA A 292 13.67 8.36 -13.80
CA ALA A 292 12.64 9.07 -13.07
C ALA A 292 13.17 9.47 -11.69
N SER A 293 12.75 10.61 -11.17
CA SER A 293 13.15 11.05 -9.83
C SER A 293 11.97 10.98 -8.88
N VAL A 294 12.18 10.34 -7.73
CA VAL A 294 11.14 10.12 -6.71
C VAL A 294 11.61 10.70 -5.37
N ARG A 295 10.70 11.32 -4.62
CA ARG A 295 10.95 11.73 -3.24
C ARG A 295 10.13 10.86 -2.30
N VAL A 296 10.79 10.37 -1.26
CA VAL A 296 10.21 9.56 -0.19
C VAL A 296 10.42 10.24 1.15
N ASP A 297 9.49 10.00 2.05
CA ASP A 297 9.50 10.50 3.42
C ASP A 297 9.11 9.37 4.37
N PRO A 298 9.19 9.58 5.70
CA PRO A 298 8.96 8.51 6.67
C PRO A 298 7.54 7.91 6.66
N ILE A 299 6.57 8.58 6.04
CA ILE A 299 5.19 8.11 5.88
C ILE A 299 5.05 7.39 4.53
N HIS A 300 5.64 7.96 3.47
CA HIS A 300 5.57 7.50 2.08
C HIS A 300 6.91 6.88 1.66
N HIS A 301 7.28 5.82 2.37
CA HIS A 301 8.58 5.17 2.28
C HIS A 301 8.61 4.01 1.27
N MET A 302 7.45 3.62 0.72
CA MET A 302 7.33 2.58 -0.30
C MET A 302 7.26 3.15 -1.71
N VAL A 303 7.78 2.42 -2.69
CA VAL A 303 7.70 2.76 -4.12
C VAL A 303 7.10 1.62 -4.91
N SER A 304 6.11 1.95 -5.75
CA SER A 304 5.54 1.02 -6.73
C SER A 304 5.54 1.66 -8.13
N PHE A 305 5.84 0.89 -9.17
CA PHE A 305 5.66 1.31 -10.56
C PHE A 305 5.37 0.11 -11.47
N ALA A 306 4.78 0.37 -12.64
CA ALA A 306 4.52 -0.60 -13.68
C ALA A 306 4.76 -0.01 -15.08
N SER A 307 5.15 -0.86 -16.03
CA SER A 307 5.28 -0.56 -17.46
C SER A 307 4.73 -1.71 -18.29
N LYS A 308 3.73 -1.45 -19.16
CA LYS A 308 3.21 -2.48 -20.08
C LYS A 308 4.29 -2.86 -21.10
N ILE A 309 4.44 -4.17 -21.34
CA ILE A 309 5.18 -4.71 -22.48
C ILE A 309 4.30 -4.56 -23.72
N GLU A 310 4.76 -3.89 -24.77
CA GLU A 310 4.00 -3.72 -26.00
C GLU A 310 4.76 -4.35 -27.18
N PRO A 311 4.12 -5.21 -28.00
CA PRO A 311 2.76 -5.75 -27.84
C PRO A 311 2.70 -6.88 -26.79
N SER A 312 1.58 -6.95 -26.08
CA SER A 312 1.18 -8.04 -25.18
C SER A 312 -0.34 -7.96 -24.96
N PRO A 313 -1.00 -9.04 -24.52
CA PRO A 313 -2.40 -9.01 -24.10
C PRO A 313 -2.60 -8.04 -22.94
N ASP A 314 -2.01 -8.33 -21.78
CA ASP A 314 -2.11 -7.49 -20.57
C ASP A 314 -0.85 -7.56 -19.69
N TRP A 315 0.29 -7.88 -20.29
CA TRP A 315 1.53 -8.14 -19.53
C TRP A 315 2.29 -6.86 -19.19
N ILE A 316 2.74 -6.77 -17.93
CA ILE A 316 3.49 -5.64 -17.38
C ILE A 316 4.84 -6.07 -16.79
N VAL A 317 5.75 -5.13 -16.59
CA VAL A 317 6.91 -5.26 -15.70
C VAL A 317 6.86 -4.17 -14.64
N GLY A 318 7.26 -4.47 -13.41
CA GLY A 318 7.18 -3.47 -12.35
C GLY A 318 7.63 -3.97 -10.99
N VAL A 319 7.58 -3.05 -10.03
CA VAL A 319 7.67 -3.37 -8.60
C VAL A 319 6.46 -2.85 -7.84
N THR A 320 6.04 -3.59 -6.82
CA THR A 320 5.01 -3.21 -5.87
C THR A 320 5.61 -3.19 -4.45
N GLY A 321 5.25 -2.18 -3.67
CA GLY A 321 5.60 -2.08 -2.25
C GLY A 321 7.10 -2.10 -1.91
N LEU A 322 7.97 -1.57 -2.78
CA LEU A 322 9.42 -1.57 -2.52
C LEU A 322 9.77 -0.62 -1.39
N GLU A 323 10.15 -1.19 -0.24
CA GLU A 323 10.57 -0.46 0.94
C GLU A 323 11.95 0.20 0.77
N LEU A 324 12.01 1.53 0.88
CA LEU A 324 13.27 2.28 0.82
C LEU A 324 13.81 2.68 2.20
N CYS A 325 12.97 2.61 3.24
CA CYS A 325 13.37 2.86 4.62
C CYS A 325 13.98 1.60 5.25
N LEU A 326 15.18 1.74 5.80
CA LEU A 326 15.87 0.65 6.47
C LEU A 326 15.56 0.64 7.98
N ARG A 327 15.61 -0.54 8.59
CA ARG A 327 15.37 -0.74 10.04
C ARG A 327 16.32 0.04 10.96
N ASN A 328 17.43 0.54 10.44
CA ASN A 328 18.40 1.37 11.16
C ASN A 328 18.06 2.88 11.11
N CYS A 329 16.83 3.26 10.73
CA CYS A 329 16.37 4.64 10.59
C CYS A 329 17.12 5.45 9.51
N THR A 330 17.64 4.76 8.50
CA THR A 330 18.32 5.37 7.35
C THR A 330 17.62 4.99 6.04
N TRP A 331 18.05 5.63 4.95
CA TRP A 331 17.53 5.41 3.60
C TRP A 331 18.44 4.47 2.80
N MET A 332 17.86 3.49 2.10
CA MET A 332 18.60 2.55 1.23
C MET A 332 19.49 3.30 0.22
N GLU A 333 20.76 2.91 0.04
CA GLU A 333 21.67 3.67 -0.84
C GLU A 333 21.47 3.34 -2.32
N GLU A 334 21.47 2.05 -2.65
CA GLU A 334 21.29 1.54 -4.00
C GLU A 334 20.68 0.14 -3.97
N LYS A 335 19.79 -0.15 -4.92
CA LYS A 335 19.22 -1.49 -5.14
C LYS A 335 19.06 -1.76 -6.62
N VAL A 336 19.53 -2.91 -7.07
CA VAL A 336 19.32 -3.41 -8.43
C VAL A 336 18.31 -4.56 -8.36
N ILE A 337 17.27 -4.48 -9.17
CA ILE A 337 16.16 -5.44 -9.20
C ILE A 337 15.97 -5.91 -10.64
N ASN A 338 15.99 -7.23 -10.82
CA ASN A 338 15.64 -7.87 -12.08
C ASN A 338 14.12 -7.94 -12.19
N LEU A 339 13.57 -7.47 -13.31
CA LEU A 339 12.13 -7.42 -13.56
C LEU A 339 11.72 -8.52 -14.52
N TYR A 340 10.61 -9.16 -14.18
CA TYR A 340 9.98 -10.24 -14.94
C TYR A 340 8.56 -9.82 -15.32
N PRO A 341 8.00 -10.41 -16.40
CA PRO A 341 6.64 -10.15 -16.81
C PRO A 341 5.62 -10.64 -15.76
N TRP A 342 4.61 -9.82 -15.54
CA TRP A 342 3.42 -10.11 -14.75
C TRP A 342 2.22 -10.10 -15.68
N ASP A 343 1.34 -11.08 -15.51
CA ASP A 343 0.03 -11.16 -16.15
C ASP A 343 -0.98 -10.46 -15.23
N VAL A 344 -1.80 -9.58 -15.79
CA VAL A 344 -2.73 -8.74 -15.01
C VAL A 344 -4.09 -9.45 -14.80
N GLY A 345 -4.36 -10.54 -15.52
CA GLY A 345 -5.57 -11.35 -15.37
C GLY A 345 -6.81 -10.78 -16.06
N THR A 346 -6.63 -9.94 -17.07
CA THR A 346 -7.68 -9.21 -17.80
C THR A 346 -7.87 -9.68 -19.25
N ASP A 347 -6.82 -10.19 -19.89
CA ASP A 347 -6.85 -10.76 -21.24
C ASP A 347 -6.13 -12.12 -21.30
N SER A 348 -6.80 -13.15 -21.84
CA SER A 348 -6.32 -14.54 -21.91
C SER A 348 -5.43 -14.83 -23.13
N GLY A 349 -4.96 -13.81 -23.86
CA GLY A 349 -4.12 -13.99 -25.03
C GLY A 349 -2.82 -14.75 -24.73
N PRO A 350 -2.50 -15.87 -25.42
CA PRO A 350 -1.32 -16.68 -25.08
C PRO A 350 0.01 -16.13 -25.60
N THR A 351 0.01 -15.21 -26.58
CA THR A 351 1.22 -14.70 -27.24
C THR A 351 1.25 -13.18 -27.27
N TYR A 352 2.43 -12.58 -27.52
CA TYR A 352 2.60 -11.12 -27.62
C TYR A 352 1.59 -10.42 -28.54
N THR A 353 1.22 -11.07 -29.65
CA THR A 353 0.36 -10.48 -30.70
C THR A 353 -0.96 -11.24 -30.84
N SER A 354 -1.45 -11.85 -29.76
CA SER A 354 -2.77 -12.45 -29.74
C SER A 354 -3.85 -11.38 -29.92
N SER A 355 -4.98 -11.76 -30.52
CA SER A 355 -6.15 -10.89 -30.52
C SER A 355 -6.76 -10.83 -29.12
N ASP A 356 -7.33 -9.68 -28.78
CA ASP A 356 -8.01 -9.43 -27.50
C ASP A 356 -9.00 -10.56 -27.18
N GLN A 357 -8.78 -11.21 -26.04
CA GLN A 357 -9.55 -12.33 -25.51
C GLN A 357 -9.86 -12.03 -24.04
N PRO A 358 -10.99 -11.36 -23.73
CA PRO A 358 -11.31 -10.99 -22.36
C PRO A 358 -11.33 -12.19 -21.40
N GLN A 359 -10.57 -12.09 -20.30
CA GLN A 359 -10.50 -13.10 -19.25
C GLN A 359 -11.79 -13.09 -18.42
N VAL A 360 -12.55 -14.18 -18.47
CA VAL A 360 -13.85 -14.33 -17.78
C VAL A 360 -13.90 -15.65 -17.01
N PRO A 361 -13.99 -15.63 -15.66
CA PRO A 361 -13.92 -14.44 -14.79
C PRO A 361 -12.50 -13.82 -14.82
N PRO A 362 -12.36 -12.52 -14.44
CA PRO A 362 -11.06 -11.90 -14.24
C PRO A 362 -10.20 -12.73 -13.29
N ASP A 363 -8.92 -12.88 -13.62
CA ASP A 363 -7.94 -13.58 -12.78
C ASP A 363 -7.14 -12.57 -11.94
N VAL A 364 -6.42 -13.06 -10.94
CA VAL A 364 -5.54 -12.24 -10.10
C VAL A 364 -4.21 -11.97 -10.80
N ILE A 365 -3.53 -10.89 -10.41
CA ILE A 365 -2.22 -10.55 -10.97
C ILE A 365 -1.19 -11.60 -10.55
N ARG A 366 -0.49 -12.20 -11.51
CA ARG A 366 0.50 -13.27 -11.28
C ARG A 366 1.79 -13.08 -12.06
N ARG A 367 2.89 -13.59 -11.51
CA ARG A 367 4.18 -13.59 -12.21
C ARG A 367 4.17 -14.65 -13.29
N MET A 368 4.56 -14.28 -14.51
CA MET A 368 4.81 -15.27 -15.55
C MET A 368 6.16 -15.94 -15.31
N ARG A 369 6.24 -17.24 -15.55
CA ARG A 369 7.43 -18.07 -15.43
C ARG A 369 7.61 -18.93 -16.69
N SER A 370 8.67 -19.72 -16.75
CA SER A 370 8.88 -20.66 -17.85
C SER A 370 7.96 -21.88 -17.79
N ASP A 371 7.46 -22.21 -16.59
CA ASP A 371 6.50 -23.28 -16.29
C ASP A 371 5.05 -22.79 -16.18
N PHE A 372 4.82 -21.47 -16.09
CA PHE A 372 3.50 -20.89 -15.81
C PHE A 372 3.23 -19.59 -16.61
N PRO A 373 2.12 -19.48 -17.36
CA PRO A 373 1.14 -20.52 -17.64
C PRO A 373 1.78 -21.68 -18.42
N ASN A 374 1.34 -22.91 -18.15
CA ASN A 374 1.81 -24.12 -18.82
C ASN A 374 1.18 -24.25 -20.23
N ASP A 375 1.38 -23.24 -21.06
CA ASP A 375 0.91 -23.17 -22.45
C ASP A 375 2.12 -23.18 -23.39
N PRO A 376 2.29 -24.21 -24.23
CA PRO A 376 3.35 -24.26 -25.24
C PRO A 376 3.40 -23.07 -26.19
N ARG A 377 2.28 -22.37 -26.38
CA ARG A 377 2.16 -21.17 -27.22
C ARG A 377 2.76 -19.93 -26.56
N SER A 378 2.89 -19.90 -25.23
CA SER A 378 3.46 -18.76 -24.50
C SER A 378 4.90 -18.50 -24.94
N PRO A 379 5.29 -17.25 -25.22
CA PRO A 379 6.67 -16.92 -25.59
C PRO A 379 7.67 -17.18 -24.46
N PHE A 380 7.19 -17.32 -23.23
CA PHE A 380 8.01 -17.59 -22.05
C PHE A 380 8.10 -19.08 -21.72
N TYR A 381 7.20 -19.90 -22.27
CA TYR A 381 7.19 -21.33 -22.01
C TYR A 381 8.44 -22.02 -22.54
N ASP A 382 9.13 -22.71 -21.64
CA ASP A 382 10.28 -23.56 -21.94
C ASP A 382 10.03 -24.96 -21.37
N ILE A 383 10.05 -25.95 -22.26
CA ILE A 383 9.89 -27.36 -21.89
C ILE A 383 10.95 -27.87 -20.91
N SER A 384 12.13 -27.24 -20.90
CA SER A 384 13.20 -27.60 -19.97
C SER A 384 13.01 -27.03 -18.56
N GLY A 385 12.05 -26.12 -18.38
CA GLY A 385 11.82 -25.44 -17.10
C GLY A 385 12.97 -24.51 -16.69
N THR A 386 13.82 -24.08 -17.64
CA THR A 386 14.92 -23.18 -17.27
C THR A 386 14.38 -21.85 -16.75
N PRO A 387 14.97 -21.27 -15.68
CA PRO A 387 14.53 -19.99 -15.17
C PRO A 387 14.54 -18.91 -16.26
N MET A 388 13.44 -18.16 -16.36
CA MET A 388 13.30 -17.10 -17.34
C MET A 388 14.38 -16.01 -17.16
N LYS A 389 14.88 -15.46 -18.27
CA LYS A 389 15.79 -14.31 -18.25
C LYS A 389 15.02 -13.01 -17.96
N PRO A 390 15.60 -12.05 -17.23
CA PRO A 390 14.93 -10.78 -16.92
C PRO A 390 14.57 -10.04 -18.20
N MET A 391 13.42 -9.37 -18.22
CA MET A 391 12.97 -8.52 -19.33
C MET A 391 13.36 -7.05 -19.16
N ALA A 392 13.52 -6.60 -17.92
CA ALA A 392 14.02 -5.27 -17.60
C ALA A 392 14.82 -5.29 -16.30
N ILE A 393 15.62 -4.25 -16.08
CA ILE A 393 16.40 -4.06 -14.86
C ILE A 393 16.03 -2.69 -14.29
N LEU A 394 15.72 -2.66 -13.00
CA LEU A 394 15.53 -1.42 -12.25
C LEU A 394 16.73 -1.19 -11.35
N THR A 395 17.34 -0.01 -11.44
CA THR A 395 18.31 0.48 -10.46
C THR A 395 17.69 1.63 -9.70
N VAL A 396 17.52 1.47 -8.39
CA VAL A 396 17.06 2.50 -7.47
C VAL A 396 18.27 3.07 -6.76
N LYS A 397 18.60 4.34 -6.98
CA LYS A 397 19.80 4.98 -6.42
C LYS A 397 19.45 6.25 -5.65
N ARG A 398 19.92 6.35 -4.42
CA ARG A 398 19.75 7.55 -3.58
C ARG A 398 20.64 8.67 -4.12
N GLN A 399 20.04 9.79 -4.50
CA GLN A 399 20.77 10.97 -4.99
C GLN A 399 21.14 11.94 -3.88
N ARG A 400 20.20 12.22 -2.98
CA ARG A 400 20.39 13.15 -1.86
C ARG A 400 19.43 12.87 -0.72
N ILE A 401 19.84 13.23 0.48
CA ILE A 401 19.00 13.27 1.68
C ILE A 401 18.72 14.75 1.97
N TYR A 402 17.48 15.07 2.36
CA TYR A 402 17.11 16.36 2.93
C TYR A 402 16.94 16.18 4.42
N GLU A 403 17.94 16.64 5.15
CA GLU A 403 17.91 16.61 6.61
C GLU A 403 16.74 17.46 7.10
N ARG A 404 15.77 16.82 7.76
CA ARG A 404 14.75 17.56 8.50
C ARG A 404 15.34 17.89 9.87
N ARG A 405 15.07 19.10 10.37
CA ARG A 405 15.23 19.36 11.81
C ARG A 405 14.10 18.62 12.50
N CYS A 406 14.25 17.31 12.64
CA CYS A 406 13.52 16.59 13.65
C CYS A 406 14.03 17.17 14.94
N ALA A 407 13.28 18.14 15.46
CA ALA A 407 13.44 18.54 16.84
C ALA A 407 13.17 17.26 17.62
N ASP A 408 14.24 16.55 17.95
CA ASP A 408 14.24 15.82 19.18
C ASP A 408 14.03 16.89 20.24
N GLU A 409 12.77 17.25 20.54
CA GLU A 409 12.48 18.06 21.73
C GLU A 409 13.06 17.37 22.98
N ASP A 410 13.27 16.05 22.87
CA ASP A 410 13.93 15.19 23.84
C ASP A 410 15.46 15.15 23.74
N SER A 411 16.14 15.90 22.87
CA SER A 411 17.61 15.93 22.86
C SER A 411 18.07 17.37 23.02
N ASN A 412 18.57 17.70 24.21
CA ASN A 412 19.15 19.00 24.53
C ASN A 412 20.57 19.16 23.97
N ASN A 413 20.89 18.48 22.85
CA ASN A 413 22.19 18.53 22.22
C ASN A 413 22.36 19.86 21.45
N ASP A 414 23.61 20.26 21.27
CA ASP A 414 23.98 21.42 20.45
C ASP A 414 23.61 21.14 18.97
N PRO A 415 23.13 22.14 18.19
CA PRO A 415 22.79 21.98 16.77
C PRO A 415 23.88 21.37 15.88
N ASP A 416 25.15 21.47 16.29
CA ASP A 416 26.30 21.01 15.52
C ASP A 416 26.67 19.53 15.78
N VAL A 417 25.97 18.84 16.69
CA VAL A 417 26.24 17.43 17.01
C VAL A 417 25.67 16.52 15.90
N PRO A 418 26.45 15.57 15.34
CA PRO A 418 25.92 14.57 14.40
C PRO A 418 24.85 13.69 15.05
N ARG A 419 23.83 13.29 14.28
CA ARG A 419 22.70 12.50 14.80
C ARG A 419 23.10 11.17 15.43
N GLU A 420 24.15 10.56 14.90
CA GLU A 420 24.73 9.33 15.41
C GLU A 420 25.28 9.49 16.84
N CYS A 421 25.52 10.74 17.26
CA CYS A 421 26.02 11.13 18.57
C CYS A 421 24.95 11.75 19.48
N PHE A 422 23.67 11.76 19.09
CA PHE A 422 22.61 12.33 19.92
C PHE A 422 22.46 11.59 21.26
N THR A 423 22.30 12.37 22.32
CA THR A 423 22.06 11.91 23.69
C THR A 423 20.63 12.24 24.15
N HIS A 424 20.10 11.47 25.11
CA HIS A 424 18.90 11.83 25.87
C HIS A 424 19.14 13.11 26.70
N PRO A 425 18.09 13.77 27.22
CA PRO A 425 18.27 14.92 28.10
C PRO A 425 19.07 14.54 29.33
N TRP A 426 19.70 15.53 29.96
CA TRP A 426 20.35 15.34 31.25
C TRP A 426 19.34 14.87 32.30
N SER A 427 19.75 13.92 33.16
CA SER A 427 19.03 13.61 34.40
C SER A 427 18.94 14.87 35.27
N SER A 428 18.01 14.88 36.23
CA SER A 428 18.07 15.83 37.34
C SER A 428 19.42 15.72 38.05
N TRP A 429 19.88 16.84 38.61
CA TRP A 429 21.04 16.84 39.49
C TRP A 429 20.75 15.97 40.72
N SER A 430 21.75 15.22 41.19
CA SER A 430 21.70 14.49 42.44
C SER A 430 21.52 15.44 43.62
N ASP A 431 21.09 14.92 44.77
CA ASP A 431 21.18 15.63 46.03
C ASP A 431 22.61 16.15 46.27
N CYS A 432 22.71 17.33 46.88
CA CYS A 432 24.02 17.88 47.28
C CYS A 432 24.68 16.94 48.29
N SER A 433 25.94 16.57 48.04
CA SER A 433 26.67 15.62 48.88
C SER A 433 26.85 16.09 50.34
N SER A 434 26.78 17.40 50.57
CA SER A 434 26.84 18.03 51.89
C SER A 434 25.47 18.57 52.30
N LYS A 435 24.99 18.24 53.51
CA LYS A 435 23.76 18.82 54.07
C LYS A 435 23.93 20.30 54.48
N CYS A 436 25.16 20.71 54.81
CA CYS A 436 25.54 22.09 55.08
C CYS A 436 26.89 22.39 54.44
N GLY A 437 27.06 23.60 53.91
CA GLY A 437 28.32 24.10 53.37
C GLY A 437 28.52 23.69 51.91
N VAL A 438 29.76 23.71 51.43
CA VAL A 438 30.07 23.32 50.05
C VAL A 438 29.96 21.80 49.92
N GLY A 439 29.27 21.35 48.88
CA GLY A 439 29.16 19.95 48.46
C GLY A 439 29.27 19.83 46.94
N MET A 440 29.08 18.62 46.44
CA MET A 440 29.07 18.29 45.01
C MET A 440 27.73 17.67 44.64
N GLN A 441 27.28 17.91 43.42
CA GLN A 441 26.13 17.26 42.81
C GLN A 441 26.51 16.83 41.40
N TYR A 442 25.93 15.74 40.91
CA TYR A 442 26.22 15.18 39.60
C TYR A 442 24.94 14.94 38.78
N ARG A 443 25.07 14.91 37.45
CA ARG A 443 24.01 14.52 36.50
C ARG A 443 24.58 13.63 35.40
N ARG A 444 23.72 12.82 34.77
CA ARG A 444 24.11 11.85 33.72
C ARG A 444 23.17 11.92 32.51
N ARG A 445 23.67 11.54 31.34
CA ARG A 445 22.88 11.32 30.10
C ARG A 445 23.47 10.15 29.31
N VAL A 446 22.71 9.60 28.38
CA VAL A 446 23.11 8.41 27.60
C VAL A 446 22.88 8.67 26.11
N TYR A 447 23.69 8.07 25.23
CA TYR A 447 23.45 8.09 23.78
C TYR A 447 22.11 7.43 23.44
N LYS A 448 21.34 8.04 22.53
CA LYS A 448 20.09 7.47 22.00
C LYS A 448 20.37 6.18 21.22
N GLN A 449 21.48 6.13 20.49
CA GLN A 449 21.92 4.96 19.72
C GLN A 449 23.36 4.57 20.12
N PRO A 450 23.54 3.78 21.19
CA PRO A 450 24.87 3.48 21.72
C PRO A 450 25.77 2.72 20.72
N GLU A 451 25.20 1.86 19.88
CA GLU A 451 25.93 1.13 18.85
C GLU A 451 26.48 2.05 17.76
N LEU A 452 25.67 2.99 17.28
CA LEU A 452 26.08 3.95 16.26
C LEU A 452 27.11 4.93 16.82
N ALA A 453 26.90 5.42 18.04
CA ALA A 453 27.86 6.28 18.73
C ALA A 453 29.24 5.63 18.88
N ARG A 454 29.29 4.31 19.11
CA ARG A 454 30.54 3.53 19.14
C ARG A 454 31.19 3.42 17.77
N VAL A 455 30.42 3.18 16.71
CA VAL A 455 30.94 3.09 15.33
C VAL A 455 31.52 4.43 14.87
N TYR A 456 30.88 5.54 15.23
CA TYR A 456 31.26 6.89 14.81
C TYR A 456 32.23 7.59 15.78
N ASN A 457 32.70 6.90 16.83
CA ASN A 457 33.61 7.44 17.86
C ASN A 457 33.13 8.79 18.44
N CYS A 458 31.86 8.84 18.84
CA CYS A 458 31.24 10.03 19.42
C CYS A 458 31.87 10.38 20.79
N ASN A 459 32.13 11.67 21.01
CA ASN A 459 32.81 12.20 22.21
C ASN A 459 31.94 13.20 22.99
N GLU A 460 30.64 12.93 23.14
CA GLU A 460 29.73 13.76 23.93
C GLU A 460 29.85 13.48 25.44
N ALA A 461 29.83 14.52 26.26
CA ALA A 461 29.94 14.38 27.72
C ALA A 461 28.69 13.66 28.29
N GLN A 462 28.85 12.50 28.92
CA GLN A 462 27.74 11.74 29.51
C GLN A 462 27.57 11.95 31.02
N TYR A 463 28.55 12.57 31.66
CA TYR A 463 28.61 12.81 33.09
C TYR A 463 29.07 14.24 33.34
N GLU A 464 28.41 14.94 34.24
CA GLU A 464 28.76 16.29 34.63
C GLU A 464 28.60 16.46 36.14
N GLU A 465 29.54 17.18 36.75
CA GLU A 465 29.61 17.43 38.18
C GLU A 465 29.74 18.93 38.43
N ARG A 466 29.06 19.45 39.45
CA ARG A 466 29.18 20.86 39.87
C ARG A 466 29.17 20.99 41.39
N GLU A 467 29.80 22.06 41.87
CA GLU A 467 29.71 22.48 43.27
C GLU A 467 28.26 22.89 43.62
N CYS A 468 27.84 22.60 44.84
CA CYS A 468 26.54 22.94 45.40
C CYS A 468 26.70 23.47 46.83
N GLN A 469 25.71 24.23 47.32
CA GLN A 469 25.65 24.68 48.70
C GLN A 469 24.55 23.91 49.44
N GLY A 470 24.90 23.15 50.47
CA GLY A 470 23.94 22.50 51.37
C GLY A 470 23.20 23.54 52.22
N GLU A 471 21.87 23.50 52.18
CA GLU A 471 21.01 24.52 52.79
C GLU A 471 20.76 24.33 54.30
N MET A 472 21.14 23.17 54.88
CA MET A 472 20.87 22.86 56.30
C MET A 472 22.00 23.30 57.23
N CYS A 473 22.50 24.52 57.05
CA CYS A 473 23.50 25.11 57.93
C CYS A 473 22.87 25.79 59.15
N GLY A 474 23.15 25.27 60.35
CA GLY A 474 22.85 25.98 61.59
C GLY A 474 21.50 25.66 62.26
N GLN A 475 20.83 24.56 61.90
CA GLN A 475 19.72 24.03 62.70
C GLN A 475 20.22 23.34 63.97
N ASN A 476 20.79 24.12 64.88
CA ASN A 476 20.83 23.82 66.31
C ASN A 476 19.53 24.33 66.93
N ASN A 477 18.41 23.63 66.68
CA ASN A 477 17.20 23.77 67.50
C ASN A 477 16.75 22.38 67.93
N LEU A 478 17.33 21.97 69.06
CA LEU A 478 16.69 21.35 70.22
C LEU A 478 15.60 20.30 69.93
N MET A 479 15.88 19.07 70.36
CA MET A 479 14.88 18.16 70.95
C MET A 479 13.76 18.96 71.65
N ARG A 480 12.55 18.95 71.10
CA ARG A 480 11.33 19.48 71.75
C ARG A 480 10.12 18.87 71.04
N GLU A 481 9.72 17.67 71.44
CA GLU A 481 8.62 17.32 72.39
C GLU A 481 7.40 16.81 71.60
N PRO A 482 6.88 15.61 71.92
CA PRO A 482 5.69 15.03 71.31
C PRO A 482 4.42 15.39 72.10
N GLU A 483 3.33 15.73 71.41
CA GLU A 483 1.91 15.86 71.84
C GLU A 483 1.27 16.93 70.92
N GLU A 484 0.08 16.85 70.30
CA GLU A 484 -1.13 16.03 70.37
C GLU A 484 -1.92 16.34 69.07
N PHE A 485 -2.45 15.34 68.37
CA PHE A 485 -3.89 15.34 68.01
C PHE A 485 -4.29 13.93 67.57
N GLU A 486 -5.00 13.28 68.47
CA GLU A 486 -5.64 11.98 68.33
C GLU A 486 -6.79 12.04 67.32
N ASP A 487 -6.97 10.95 66.57
CA ASP A 487 -8.23 10.20 66.49
C ASP A 487 -8.20 9.28 65.26
N LEU A 488 -7.93 7.98 65.52
CA LEU A 488 -8.54 6.78 64.93
C LEU A 488 -7.66 5.56 65.30
N GLU A 489 -8.14 4.82 66.29
CA GLU A 489 -7.48 3.74 67.05
C GLU A 489 -7.04 2.52 66.20
N PRO A 490 -5.87 1.90 66.50
CA PRO A 490 -5.53 0.56 66.03
C PRO A 490 -5.44 -0.48 67.19
N ASP A 491 -6.09 -1.62 67.00
CA ASP A 491 -6.10 -2.80 67.89
C ASP A 491 -4.71 -3.48 67.99
N PRO A 492 -4.12 -3.67 69.19
CA PRO A 492 -2.78 -4.20 69.36
C PRO A 492 -2.78 -5.71 69.63
N ARG A 493 -3.12 -6.54 68.63
CA ARG A 493 -2.85 -7.99 68.68
C ARG A 493 -2.60 -8.60 67.30
N ARG A 494 -1.42 -8.37 66.73
CA ARG A 494 -0.74 -9.38 65.89
C ARG A 494 0.72 -9.03 65.64
N ILE A 495 1.57 -9.87 66.23
CA ILE A 495 3.01 -10.00 66.01
C ILE A 495 3.25 -10.32 64.53
N GLY A 496 4.07 -9.50 63.86
CA GLY A 496 4.47 -9.71 62.47
C GLY A 496 5.44 -8.63 62.00
N TYR A 497 6.72 -8.85 62.29
CA TYR A 497 7.89 -8.21 61.67
C TYR A 497 7.64 -7.83 60.20
N GLN A 498 7.89 -6.57 59.79
CA GLN A 498 8.64 -6.30 58.55
C GLN A 498 9.21 -4.87 58.50
N PRO A 499 10.45 -4.68 58.03
CA PRO A 499 11.24 -3.48 58.23
C PRO A 499 11.01 -2.46 57.11
N SER A 500 11.15 -1.19 57.49
CA SER A 500 11.39 -0.02 56.64
C SER A 500 12.16 -0.34 55.34
N GLN A 501 11.48 -0.27 54.18
CA GLN A 501 12.15 -0.25 52.89
C GLN A 501 12.63 1.17 52.60
N GLN A 502 13.92 1.40 52.86
CA GLN A 502 14.71 2.43 52.20
C GLN A 502 14.52 2.28 50.67
N ARG A 503 13.86 3.25 50.05
CA ARG A 503 13.85 3.37 48.59
C ARG A 503 15.28 3.66 48.15
N ARG A 504 15.98 2.66 47.62
CA ARG A 504 17.21 2.89 46.86
C ARG A 504 16.84 3.76 45.66
N ALA A 505 17.51 4.89 45.48
CA ALA A 505 17.40 5.73 44.27
C ALA A 505 17.63 4.93 42.97
N GLU A 506 18.26 3.76 43.08
CA GLU A 506 18.50 2.80 42.02
C GLU A 506 17.23 2.16 41.44
N CYS A 507 16.13 2.13 42.20
CA CYS A 507 14.83 1.57 41.78
C CYS A 507 13.81 2.64 41.38
N GLU A 508 14.25 3.80 40.90
CA GLU A 508 13.33 4.86 40.47
C GLU A 508 12.71 4.52 39.10
N LEU A 509 11.41 4.82 38.93
CA LEU A 509 10.64 4.56 37.71
C LEU A 509 10.39 5.84 36.92
N SER A 510 10.23 5.71 35.61
CA SER A 510 9.76 6.78 34.74
C SER A 510 8.32 7.17 35.06
N SER A 511 7.92 8.35 34.58
CA SER A 511 6.50 8.66 34.44
C SER A 511 5.80 7.64 33.53
N TRP A 512 4.51 7.45 33.73
CA TRP A 512 3.69 6.62 32.86
C TRP A 512 3.63 7.18 31.43
N GLY A 513 3.74 6.31 30.42
CA GLY A 513 3.46 6.65 29.03
C GLY A 513 1.97 6.91 28.77
N SER A 514 1.67 7.37 27.55
CA SER A 514 0.29 7.55 27.07
C SER A 514 -0.47 6.21 27.02
N TRP A 515 -1.79 6.27 27.18
CA TRP A 515 -2.67 5.11 27.00
C TRP A 515 -2.72 4.68 25.53
N SER A 516 -2.73 3.38 25.27
CA SER A 516 -2.98 2.81 23.94
C SER A 516 -4.41 3.11 23.47
N PRO A 517 -4.72 3.01 22.17
CA PRO A 517 -6.11 2.95 21.71
C PRO A 517 -6.88 1.83 22.41
N CYS A 518 -8.20 1.98 22.49
CA CYS A 518 -9.07 0.96 23.05
C CYS A 518 -9.00 -0.32 22.23
N SER A 519 -8.89 -1.49 22.88
CA SER A 519 -8.75 -2.79 22.23
C SER A 519 -9.96 -3.21 21.38
N VAL A 520 -11.08 -2.48 21.45
CA VAL A 520 -12.30 -2.74 20.68
C VAL A 520 -12.81 -1.43 20.07
N THR A 521 -13.38 -1.53 18.87
CA THR A 521 -14.09 -0.42 18.21
C THR A 521 -15.51 -0.25 18.75
N CYS A 522 -16.15 -1.33 19.23
CA CYS A 522 -17.44 -1.34 19.91
C CYS A 522 -17.39 -2.17 21.19
N GLY A 523 -18.09 -1.71 22.24
CA GLY A 523 -18.32 -2.48 23.46
C GLY A 523 -17.21 -2.26 24.48
N ASP A 524 -17.13 -3.14 25.47
CA ASP A 524 -16.10 -3.05 26.51
C ASP A 524 -14.76 -3.61 26.01
N GLY A 525 -13.73 -2.79 26.05
CA GLY A 525 -12.35 -3.16 25.76
C GLY A 525 -11.39 -2.68 26.84
N TYR A 526 -10.10 -2.71 26.50
CA TYR A 526 -9.03 -2.29 27.39
C TYR A 526 -8.03 -1.40 26.67
N GLU A 527 -7.47 -0.45 27.40
CA GLU A 527 -6.32 0.35 26.99
C GLU A 527 -5.17 0.10 27.97
N MET A 528 -3.94 0.19 27.49
CA MET A 528 -2.74 -0.14 28.25
C MET A 528 -1.77 1.04 28.25
N ARG A 529 -1.07 1.25 29.38
CA ARG A 529 0.08 2.16 29.47
C ARG A 529 1.25 1.46 30.15
N GLN A 530 2.46 1.91 29.86
CA GLN A 530 3.70 1.33 30.39
C GLN A 530 4.61 2.40 31.00
N ARG A 531 5.44 2.02 31.96
CA ARG A 531 6.55 2.80 32.52
C ARG A 531 7.77 1.90 32.70
N GLN A 532 8.96 2.47 32.82
CA GLN A 532 10.22 1.73 32.86
C GLN A 532 11.06 2.13 34.07
N TYR A 533 12.07 1.33 34.44
CA TYR A 533 13.09 1.74 35.39
C TYR A 533 13.98 2.82 34.77
N LEU A 534 14.23 3.91 35.51
CA LEU A 534 15.20 4.94 35.09
C LEU A 534 16.63 4.39 35.04
N ASN A 535 16.90 3.29 35.77
CA ASN A 535 18.11 2.49 35.64
C ASN A 535 17.76 1.08 35.14
N PRO A 536 17.83 0.81 33.82
CA PRO A 536 17.50 -0.51 33.27
C PRO A 536 18.32 -1.67 33.87
N GLN A 537 19.55 -1.39 34.31
CA GLN A 537 20.45 -2.41 34.90
C GLN A 537 19.97 -2.88 36.29
N ALA A 538 19.16 -2.08 36.98
CA ALA A 538 18.65 -2.39 38.30
C ALA A 538 17.31 -3.15 38.26
N GLU A 539 16.71 -3.36 37.08
CA GLU A 539 15.41 -4.02 36.95
C GLU A 539 15.37 -5.38 37.65
N PHE A 540 16.39 -6.22 37.43
CA PHE A 540 16.48 -7.55 38.02
C PHE A 540 16.56 -7.50 39.55
N ASP A 541 17.39 -6.61 40.10
CA ASP A 541 17.59 -6.45 41.54
C ASP A 541 16.36 -5.82 42.22
N CYS A 542 15.72 -4.85 41.57
CA CYS A 542 14.57 -4.15 42.10
C CYS A 542 13.29 -4.99 42.07
N GLN A 543 13.07 -5.78 41.00
CA GLN A 543 11.94 -6.72 40.92
C GLN A 543 12.02 -7.81 41.99
N GLY A 544 13.23 -8.17 42.45
CA GLY A 544 13.45 -9.13 43.54
C GLY A 544 13.12 -8.61 44.94
N VAL A 545 13.15 -7.29 45.16
CA VAL A 545 12.91 -6.68 46.49
C VAL A 545 11.47 -6.17 46.63
N HIS A 546 10.92 -5.58 45.57
CA HIS A 546 9.53 -5.12 45.54
C HIS A 546 9.01 -5.14 44.10
N ARG A 547 7.97 -5.92 43.83
CA ARG A 547 7.39 -6.06 42.50
C ARG A 547 6.65 -4.78 42.13
N MET A 548 7.32 -3.89 41.43
CA MET A 548 6.72 -2.64 40.95
C MET A 548 5.97 -2.87 39.65
N GLU A 549 4.81 -2.24 39.51
CA GLU A 549 3.94 -2.39 38.35
C GLU A 549 4.46 -1.55 37.18
N LEU A 550 4.99 -2.20 36.13
CA LEU A 550 5.51 -1.53 34.93
C LEU A 550 4.45 -1.34 33.85
N GLN A 551 3.30 -1.99 33.99
CA GLN A 551 2.21 -1.96 33.02
C GLN A 551 0.88 -1.82 33.76
N GLU A 552 0.04 -0.91 33.28
CA GLU A 552 -1.31 -0.71 33.80
C GLU A 552 -2.32 -0.84 32.66
N THR A 553 -3.40 -1.57 32.94
CA THR A 553 -4.49 -1.82 31.99
C THR A 553 -5.79 -1.27 32.57
N ARG A 554 -6.50 -0.45 31.80
CA ARG A 554 -7.78 0.16 32.18
C ARG A 554 -8.89 -0.26 31.21
N LYS A 555 -10.11 -0.42 31.72
CA LYS A 555 -11.29 -0.62 30.87
C LYS A 555 -11.60 0.63 30.07
N CYS A 556 -11.87 0.47 28.79
CA CYS A 556 -12.36 1.50 27.87
C CYS A 556 -13.62 0.99 27.16
N SER A 557 -14.38 1.89 26.53
CA SER A 557 -15.53 1.50 25.71
C SER A 557 -15.33 2.00 24.29
N GLY A 558 -15.36 1.08 23.33
CA GLY A 558 -15.34 1.39 21.90
C GLY A 558 -16.61 2.13 21.49
N ARG A 559 -16.46 3.21 20.71
CA ARG A 559 -17.55 4.15 20.37
C ARG A 559 -18.36 3.74 19.14
N ASP A 560 -17.83 2.86 18.30
CA ASP A 560 -18.42 2.43 17.02
C ASP A 560 -19.27 1.17 17.17
N CYS A 561 -20.11 1.16 18.20
CA CYS A 561 -21.17 0.18 18.28
C CYS A 561 -22.27 0.52 17.28
N LEU A 562 -22.50 -0.38 16.32
CA LEU A 562 -23.78 -0.51 15.64
C LEU A 562 -24.83 -1.00 16.65
N GLY A 563 -25.18 -0.11 17.57
CA GLY A 563 -26.05 -0.37 18.70
C GLY A 563 -27.52 -0.32 18.29
N SER A 564 -28.23 -1.35 18.74
CA SER A 564 -29.68 -1.37 18.99
C SER A 564 -30.58 -1.58 17.77
N LEU A 565 -30.66 -2.82 17.29
CA LEU A 565 -31.94 -3.32 16.78
C LEU A 565 -32.95 -3.36 17.95
N PRO A 566 -34.07 -2.64 17.89
CA PRO A 566 -35.12 -2.73 18.89
C PRO A 566 -35.87 -4.06 18.72
N GLY A 567 -35.97 -4.85 19.79
CA GLY A 567 -36.99 -5.87 19.91
C GLY A 567 -36.53 -7.33 20.03
N SER A 568 -35.82 -7.65 21.11
CA SER A 568 -36.02 -8.93 21.80
C SER A 568 -36.81 -8.65 23.09
N TYR A 569 -38.13 -8.81 23.02
CA TYR A 569 -39.05 -9.07 24.13
C TYR A 569 -40.36 -9.51 23.45
N SER A 570 -40.65 -10.80 23.39
CA SER A 570 -41.46 -11.51 24.40
C SER A 570 -42.82 -10.87 24.67
N THR A 571 -43.83 -11.74 24.74
CA THR A 571 -45.22 -11.54 25.19
C THR A 571 -46.19 -10.85 24.24
N ASP A 572 -47.02 -11.69 23.61
CA ASP A 572 -48.48 -11.71 23.78
C ASP A 572 -49.20 -10.35 23.79
N MET A 573 -50.14 -10.15 22.86
CA MET A 573 -51.51 -9.73 23.22
C MET A 573 -52.41 -9.75 21.98
N ASP A 574 -53.24 -10.77 21.93
CA ASP A 574 -54.43 -10.87 21.12
C ASP A 574 -55.50 -9.88 21.60
N SER A 575 -56.11 -9.18 20.63
CA SER A 575 -57.57 -8.95 20.53
C SER A 575 -58.22 -7.79 21.36
N PRO A 576 -59.48 -7.39 21.05
CA PRO A 576 -59.78 -6.37 20.03
C PRO A 576 -60.94 -5.41 20.44
N TYR A 577 -61.02 -4.19 19.90
CA TYR A 577 -62.30 -3.46 19.73
C TYR A 577 -62.11 -2.49 18.56
N GLY A 578 -62.78 -2.67 17.42
CA GLY A 578 -64.09 -2.07 17.15
C GLY A 578 -63.95 -0.57 16.90
N GLY A 579 -64.26 0.02 15.75
CA GLY A 579 -64.89 -0.43 14.53
C GLY A 579 -65.39 0.82 13.80
N ALA A 580 -65.54 0.72 12.48
CA ALA A 580 -66.44 1.52 11.63
C ALA A 580 -66.12 3.03 11.46
N SER A 581 -66.33 3.68 10.31
CA SER A 581 -66.54 3.34 8.90
C SER A 581 -66.85 4.68 8.15
N PRO A 582 -66.92 4.70 6.81
CA PRO A 582 -66.39 5.78 5.97
C PRO A 582 -67.42 6.51 5.08
N GLY A 583 -66.95 7.44 4.24
CA GLY A 583 -67.60 7.85 2.97
C GLY A 583 -66.53 8.05 1.88
N ARG A 584 -66.53 7.28 0.78
CA ARG A 584 -67.31 7.45 -0.48
C ARG A 584 -66.91 8.72 -1.23
N ILE A 585 -66.58 8.82 -2.53
CA ILE A 585 -66.68 8.08 -3.82
C ILE A 585 -65.67 8.83 -4.73
N GLY A 586 -64.94 8.34 -5.73
CA GLY A 586 -65.05 7.19 -6.64
C GLY A 586 -64.99 7.70 -8.10
N GLY A 587 -64.15 7.08 -8.93
CA GLY A 587 -64.07 7.27 -10.39
C GLY A 587 -62.62 7.19 -10.91
N ASN A 588 -62.09 5.98 -11.20
CA ASN A 588 -62.09 5.25 -12.48
C ASN A 588 -60.90 5.63 -13.40
N MET A 589 -60.16 4.76 -14.08
CA MET A 589 -60.19 3.30 -14.27
C MET A 589 -58.97 2.87 -15.13
N TYR A 590 -58.41 1.67 -14.87
CA TYR A 590 -57.53 0.82 -15.71
C TYR A 590 -56.14 1.36 -16.11
N GLY A 591 -55.01 0.63 -16.06
CA GLY A 591 -54.67 -0.80 -16.01
C GLY A 591 -53.17 -0.94 -16.41
N PRO A 592 -52.56 -2.14 -16.43
CA PRO A 592 -51.52 -2.51 -15.44
C PRO A 592 -50.18 -3.03 -16.03
N GLN A 593 -49.32 -3.51 -15.12
CA GLN A 593 -48.21 -4.47 -15.31
C GLN A 593 -46.79 -3.93 -15.62
N LEU A 594 -45.87 -4.24 -14.70
CA LEU A 594 -44.42 -4.23 -14.87
C LEU A 594 -43.92 -5.61 -14.42
N GLU A 595 -43.56 -6.44 -15.40
CA GLU A 595 -42.65 -7.58 -15.28
C GLU A 595 -41.66 -7.52 -16.47
N PRO A 596 -40.48 -8.16 -16.36
CA PRO A 596 -39.26 -7.76 -17.06
C PRO A 596 -38.84 -8.76 -18.16
N GLU A 597 -38.40 -8.29 -19.32
CA GLU A 597 -37.71 -9.12 -20.31
C GLU A 597 -36.62 -8.35 -21.06
N ALA A 598 -35.60 -9.11 -21.45
CA ALA A 598 -34.41 -8.72 -22.20
C ALA A 598 -34.73 -8.24 -23.62
N GLU A 599 -33.91 -7.33 -24.16
CA GLU A 599 -33.78 -7.15 -25.60
C GLU A 599 -32.32 -7.24 -26.03
N ASN A 600 -32.08 -8.29 -26.80
CA ASN A 600 -30.96 -8.52 -27.68
C ASN A 600 -31.23 -7.81 -29.04
N PHE A 601 -30.20 -7.76 -29.89
CA PHE A 601 -30.19 -7.41 -31.32
C PHE A 601 -30.05 -5.94 -31.76
N GLY A 602 -29.04 -5.72 -32.61
CA GLY A 602 -28.92 -4.54 -33.45
C GLY A 602 -27.58 -4.43 -34.19
N ASP A 603 -27.30 -5.40 -35.06
CA ASP A 603 -26.26 -5.37 -36.09
C ASP A 603 -26.59 -4.31 -37.16
N TYR A 604 -25.64 -3.44 -37.52
CA TYR A 604 -25.67 -2.63 -38.75
C TYR A 604 -24.25 -2.30 -39.21
N ASP A 605 -23.90 -2.92 -40.33
CA ASP A 605 -22.73 -2.70 -41.15
C ASP A 605 -22.86 -1.44 -42.02
N ASP A 606 -21.70 -1.02 -42.51
CA ASP A 606 -21.41 -0.29 -43.75
C ASP A 606 -20.98 1.18 -43.70
N SER A 607 -19.89 1.35 -44.42
CA SER A 607 -18.99 2.47 -44.58
C SER A 607 -19.54 3.53 -45.54
N ARG A 608 -19.23 4.81 -45.30
CA ARG A 608 -18.65 5.74 -46.32
C ARG A 608 -18.52 7.18 -45.82
N ASN A 609 -17.26 7.60 -45.74
CA ASN A 609 -16.68 8.89 -46.16
C ASN A 609 -17.46 10.20 -45.92
N GLY A 610 -16.91 11.04 -45.02
CA GLY A 610 -17.17 12.48 -44.97
C GLY A 610 -16.29 13.17 -43.93
N ALA A 611 -15.21 13.81 -44.38
CA ALA A 611 -14.18 14.46 -43.56
C ALA A 611 -14.67 15.73 -42.87
N VAL A 612 -14.53 15.87 -41.54
CA VAL A 612 -14.36 17.17 -40.83
C VAL A 612 -13.72 16.94 -39.45
N GLY A 613 -12.65 17.67 -39.16
CA GLY A 613 -12.41 18.33 -37.86
C GLY A 613 -11.86 17.48 -36.71
N GLY A 614 -10.62 17.79 -36.31
CA GLY A 614 -9.98 17.26 -35.10
C GLY A 614 -10.76 17.54 -33.83
N PHE A 615 -10.70 16.59 -32.89
CA PHE A 615 -11.30 16.74 -31.57
C PHE A 615 -10.28 17.41 -30.64
N GLU A 616 -10.39 18.74 -30.54
CA GLU A 616 -9.66 19.53 -29.56
C GLU A 616 -10.12 19.21 -28.14
N VAL A 617 -9.14 19.31 -27.24
CA VAL A 617 -9.22 19.09 -25.80
C VAL A 617 -10.26 20.04 -25.19
N GLY A 618 -11.27 19.46 -24.53
CA GLY A 618 -12.35 20.17 -23.86
C GLY A 618 -11.84 21.13 -22.78
N ASN A 619 -12.01 22.42 -23.07
CA ASN A 619 -11.74 23.56 -22.22
C ASN A 619 -12.52 23.53 -20.89
N LEU A 620 -11.82 23.54 -19.76
CA LEU A 620 -12.31 24.07 -18.49
C LEU A 620 -12.12 25.59 -18.52
N LYS A 621 -13.07 26.30 -19.16
CA LYS A 621 -13.13 27.76 -19.17
C LYS A 621 -14.36 28.19 -18.39
N GLY A 622 -14.12 28.92 -17.30
CA GLY A 622 -15.14 29.59 -16.52
C GLY A 622 -16.01 30.48 -17.39
N ASN A 623 -17.31 30.38 -17.12
CA ASN A 623 -18.41 31.03 -17.79
C ASN A 623 -18.34 32.56 -17.57
N ILE A 624 -18.27 33.38 -18.62
CA ILE A 624 -18.53 34.82 -18.55
C ILE A 624 -19.72 35.12 -19.47
N GLY A 625 -20.72 35.79 -18.89
CA GLY A 625 -22.04 36.00 -19.46
C GLY A 625 -22.11 36.93 -20.68
N ASN A 626 -23.03 36.55 -21.58
CA ASN A 626 -23.92 37.35 -22.42
C ASN A 626 -23.60 38.85 -22.62
N TRP A 627 -23.15 39.23 -23.81
CA TRP A 627 -23.59 40.45 -24.49
C TRP A 627 -23.79 40.19 -25.98
N ALA A 628 -24.79 40.86 -26.54
CA ALA A 628 -25.58 40.46 -27.69
C ALA A 628 -25.07 40.98 -29.06
N LEU A 629 -25.57 40.30 -30.10
CA LEU A 629 -26.03 40.79 -31.41
C LEU A 629 -25.04 41.27 -32.51
N ASN A 630 -25.40 40.82 -33.72
CA ASN A 630 -25.09 41.25 -35.09
C ASN A 630 -23.82 40.69 -35.74
N ARG A 631 -23.95 39.66 -36.60
CA ARG A 631 -24.45 39.60 -38.00
C ARG A 631 -23.45 40.10 -39.04
N GLN A 632 -23.37 39.28 -40.10
CA GLN A 632 -22.91 39.55 -41.48
C GLN A 632 -21.38 39.51 -41.70
N THR A 633 -20.80 38.90 -42.75
CA THR A 633 -21.22 37.95 -43.81
C THR A 633 -19.94 37.62 -44.60
N ASN A 634 -19.83 36.36 -45.06
CA ASN A 634 -19.27 35.85 -46.32
C ASN A 634 -17.97 36.41 -46.94
N LEU A 635 -17.09 35.46 -47.31
CA LEU A 635 -16.34 35.26 -48.59
C LEU A 635 -15.12 34.37 -48.22
N GLY A 636 -14.89 33.13 -48.66
CA GLY A 636 -15.22 32.42 -49.90
C GLY A 636 -13.95 32.27 -50.75
N ARG A 637 -13.39 31.04 -50.84
CA ARG A 637 -12.38 30.45 -51.79
C ARG A 637 -11.27 29.71 -51.05
N ASP A 638 -10.62 28.64 -51.53
CA ASP A 638 -10.90 27.51 -52.43
C ASP A 638 -9.69 26.56 -52.21
N VAL A 639 -9.88 25.24 -52.23
CA VAL A 639 -8.81 24.20 -52.14
C VAL A 639 -8.57 23.62 -53.54
N PRO A 640 -7.36 23.15 -53.90
CA PRO A 640 -7.27 21.71 -54.24
C PRO A 640 -5.93 21.01 -53.88
N SER A 641 -6.08 19.73 -53.59
CA SER A 641 -5.11 18.65 -53.36
C SER A 641 -4.20 18.30 -54.55
N LEU A 642 -2.98 17.79 -54.29
CA LEU A 642 -2.18 16.98 -55.22
C LEU A 642 -1.48 15.81 -54.51
N ARG A 643 -1.56 14.63 -55.14
CA ARG A 643 -1.03 13.30 -54.75
C ARG A 643 0.48 13.14 -55.02
N PRO A 644 1.16 12.14 -54.42
CA PRO A 644 2.61 11.97 -54.48
C PRO A 644 3.08 11.05 -55.64
N THR A 645 4.33 11.22 -56.07
CA THR A 645 5.02 10.36 -57.05
C THR A 645 6.35 9.83 -56.51
N ASN A 646 6.56 8.52 -56.62
CA ASN A 646 7.81 7.78 -56.42
C ASN A 646 8.93 8.22 -57.37
N TYR A 647 10.18 8.16 -56.89
CA TYR A 647 11.38 8.02 -57.71
C TYR A 647 12.44 7.18 -56.99
N ASP A 648 12.68 5.97 -57.50
CA ASP A 648 13.88 5.16 -57.27
C ASP A 648 15.06 5.68 -58.12
N ARG A 649 16.28 5.66 -57.58
CA ARG A 649 17.49 5.36 -58.38
C ARG A 649 18.70 4.92 -57.55
N ALA A 650 19.38 3.93 -58.11
CA ALA A 650 20.39 3.03 -57.57
C ALA A 650 21.87 3.52 -57.61
N ARG A 651 22.74 2.78 -56.87
CA ARG A 651 24.12 2.35 -57.25
C ARG A 651 24.62 1.32 -56.23
N GLN A 652 24.75 0.02 -56.57
CA GLN A 652 25.93 -0.71 -57.13
C GLN A 652 27.17 -0.71 -56.19
N GLN A 653 27.98 -1.76 -55.99
CA GLN A 653 28.01 -3.22 -56.26
C GLN A 653 29.40 -3.73 -55.75
N ALA A 654 29.57 -5.06 -55.59
CA ALA A 654 30.80 -5.88 -55.58
C ALA A 654 31.13 -6.59 -54.24
N GLU A 655 30.87 -7.91 -54.13
CA GLU A 655 31.78 -9.08 -54.37
C GLU A 655 32.44 -9.53 -53.05
N LYS A 656 32.61 -10.80 -52.66
CA LYS A 656 32.46 -12.14 -53.26
C LYS A 656 32.45 -13.19 -52.11
N SER A 657 31.80 -14.31 -52.36
CA SER A 657 31.67 -15.52 -51.52
C SER A 657 32.92 -16.41 -51.54
N GLU A 658 33.13 -17.24 -50.51
CA GLU A 658 33.35 -18.70 -50.68
C GLU A 658 33.20 -19.52 -49.38
N ARG A 659 32.71 -20.74 -49.60
CA ARG A 659 32.27 -21.85 -48.72
C ARG A 659 33.50 -22.79 -48.52
N THR A 660 33.69 -23.69 -47.55
CA THR A 660 32.88 -24.87 -47.18
C THR A 660 33.69 -25.77 -46.19
N THR A 661 32.98 -26.45 -45.28
CA THR A 661 33.10 -27.86 -44.79
C THR A 661 34.23 -28.45 -43.89
N TRP A 662 33.77 -28.93 -42.71
CA TRP A 662 33.82 -30.29 -42.10
C TRP A 662 34.95 -30.79 -41.14
N SER A 663 34.46 -31.11 -39.91
CA SER A 663 34.59 -32.34 -39.08
C SER A 663 35.86 -32.73 -38.29
N GLY A 664 35.63 -33.10 -37.02
CA GLY A 664 36.47 -33.96 -36.14
C GLY A 664 36.57 -33.43 -34.70
N GLN A 665 35.74 -33.87 -33.73
CA GLN A 665 36.07 -34.87 -32.67
C GLN A 665 37.45 -34.62 -31.99
N SER A 666 37.64 -34.48 -30.66
CA SER A 666 37.06 -35.21 -29.51
C SER A 666 37.50 -34.57 -28.16
N ARG A 667 36.57 -34.60 -27.18
CA ARG A 667 36.71 -35.03 -25.76
C ARG A 667 37.44 -34.20 -24.67
N PRO A 668 37.03 -34.40 -23.39
CA PRO A 668 36.95 -33.38 -22.32
C PRO A 668 37.85 -33.69 -21.11
N ASP A 669 37.96 -32.75 -20.15
CA ASP A 669 38.29 -33.05 -18.75
C ASP A 669 37.72 -31.98 -17.78
N ASP A 670 37.11 -32.50 -16.72
CA ASP A 670 36.42 -31.95 -15.54
C ASP A 670 37.46 -31.72 -14.39
N PRO A 671 37.16 -31.55 -13.07
CA PRO A 671 36.10 -30.88 -12.30
C PRO A 671 36.62 -29.95 -11.14
N ARG A 672 35.64 -29.35 -10.42
CA ARG A 672 35.57 -29.14 -8.94
C ARG A 672 36.38 -28.03 -8.23
N LEU A 673 35.65 -27.18 -7.49
CA LEU A 673 35.62 -26.99 -6.01
C LEU A 673 34.98 -25.60 -5.71
N GLU A 674 33.75 -25.54 -5.21
CA GLU A 674 33.35 -25.52 -3.77
C GLU A 674 33.78 -24.25 -3.01
N ASP A 675 32.74 -23.51 -2.59
CA ASP A 675 32.51 -22.78 -1.34
C ASP A 675 33.58 -21.82 -0.77
N VAL A 676 33.12 -20.63 -0.33
CA VAL A 676 33.22 -20.16 1.06
C VAL A 676 32.75 -18.69 1.18
N GLU A 677 31.90 -18.47 2.19
CA GLU A 677 31.37 -17.22 2.73
C GLU A 677 32.42 -16.17 3.16
N ARG A 678 31.91 -14.96 3.46
CA ARG A 678 32.38 -13.90 4.39
C ARG A 678 33.18 -12.71 3.85
N ALA A 679 32.57 -11.53 4.02
CA ALA A 679 33.20 -10.21 4.18
C ALA A 679 33.87 -10.08 5.57
N PRO A 680 34.36 -8.91 6.09
CA PRO A 680 34.67 -7.59 5.49
C PRO A 680 35.99 -6.92 6.04
N TRP A 681 36.25 -5.68 5.56
CA TRP A 681 37.01 -4.55 6.17
C TRP A 681 38.50 -4.24 5.85
N HIS A 682 38.72 -2.92 5.75
CA HIS A 682 39.94 -2.10 5.89
C HIS A 682 40.88 -1.89 4.69
N ARG A 683 40.88 -0.67 4.14
CA ARG A 683 42.14 0.06 3.98
C ARG A 683 42.01 1.59 4.07
N GLN A 684 43.01 2.17 4.73
CA GLN A 684 43.14 3.53 5.25
C GLN A 684 43.44 4.60 4.18
N ARG A 685 43.05 5.85 4.47
CA ARG A 685 43.65 7.07 3.89
C ARG A 685 44.86 7.52 4.71
N PRO A 686 45.83 8.25 4.11
CA PRO A 686 46.70 9.17 4.83
C PRO A 686 46.47 10.65 4.45
N SER A 687 46.75 11.52 5.42
CA SER A 687 46.48 12.96 5.52
C SER A 687 47.68 13.88 5.18
N ASN A 688 47.33 15.12 4.80
CA ASN A 688 48.00 16.42 5.02
C ASN A 688 49.35 16.77 4.36
N LYS A 689 49.36 17.92 3.64
CA LYS A 689 50.31 19.05 3.87
C LYS A 689 49.95 20.36 3.12
N TYR A 690 49.75 21.41 3.93
CA TYR A 690 50.00 22.86 3.76
C TYR A 690 50.45 23.47 2.40
N GLY A 691 49.88 24.65 2.06
CA GLY A 691 50.49 25.59 1.09
C GLY A 691 49.65 26.81 0.64
N SER A 692 49.52 27.81 1.51
CA SER A 692 49.38 29.27 1.31
C SER A 692 49.23 29.92 -0.11
N ILE A 693 48.18 30.76 -0.23
CA ILE A 693 48.08 32.15 -0.77
C ILE A 693 48.62 32.46 -2.18
N VAL A 694 47.75 32.92 -3.11
CA VAL A 694 47.87 34.17 -3.92
C VAL A 694 46.48 34.56 -4.48
N GLU A 695 46.05 35.81 -4.20
CA GLU A 695 44.90 36.53 -4.78
C GLU A 695 45.16 37.03 -6.22
N ALA A 696 44.08 37.23 -7.01
CA ALA A 696 43.79 38.38 -7.89
C ALA A 696 42.84 37.98 -9.07
N PRO A 697 42.16 38.91 -9.77
CA PRO A 697 41.06 39.76 -9.30
C PRO A 697 39.86 39.80 -10.29
N GLU A 698 38.78 40.47 -9.87
CA GLU A 698 37.52 40.73 -10.59
C GLU A 698 37.67 41.37 -12.00
N MET A 699 36.77 41.01 -12.92
CA MET A 699 36.49 41.76 -14.15
C MET A 699 35.01 42.18 -14.23
N VAL A 700 34.85 43.45 -14.63
CA VAL A 700 33.66 44.30 -14.61
C VAL A 700 32.81 44.16 -15.88
N SER A 701 31.49 44.35 -15.72
CA SER A 701 30.40 44.39 -16.72
C SER A 701 30.48 45.54 -17.75
N PRO A 702 29.77 45.45 -18.89
CA PRO A 702 29.30 46.64 -19.63
C PRO A 702 27.78 46.85 -19.50
N ARG A 703 27.42 48.08 -19.10
CA ARG A 703 26.08 48.71 -19.21
C ARG A 703 25.72 49.02 -20.67
N GLU A 704 24.42 49.02 -20.99
CA GLU A 704 23.85 49.96 -21.97
C GLU A 704 22.48 50.55 -21.55
N PRO A 705 22.12 51.79 -21.96
CA PRO A 705 21.09 52.63 -21.32
C PRO A 705 20.03 53.24 -22.29
N TRP A 706 18.76 53.32 -21.89
CA TRP A 706 17.75 54.23 -22.51
C TRP A 706 16.75 54.70 -21.42
N GLN A 707 16.88 55.93 -20.90
CA GLN A 707 16.28 57.21 -21.33
C GLN A 707 14.87 57.51 -20.75
N ARG A 708 14.81 58.63 -20.01
CA ARG A 708 13.65 59.28 -19.36
C ARG A 708 12.68 59.88 -20.37
N ALA A 709 11.39 59.96 -20.02
CA ALA A 709 10.58 61.19 -20.13
C ALA A 709 9.24 61.11 -19.34
N ASN A 710 9.12 62.01 -18.34
CA ASN A 710 7.99 62.90 -18.02
C ASN A 710 6.58 62.32 -17.74
N ASN A 711 6.15 62.39 -16.46
CA ASN A 711 5.23 63.37 -15.86
C ASN A 711 3.74 63.14 -16.15
N PHE A 712 2.95 62.84 -15.11
CA PHE A 712 1.93 63.73 -14.51
C PHE A 712 1.02 62.92 -13.55
N GLY A 713 0.93 63.35 -12.29
CA GLY A 713 -0.13 62.94 -11.34
C GLY A 713 0.36 62.35 -10.01
N ASN A 714 0.67 63.23 -9.05
CA ASN A 714 0.86 62.98 -7.61
C ASN A 714 -0.25 63.79 -6.87
N PRO A 715 -0.46 63.71 -5.54
CA PRO A 715 -0.15 62.68 -4.52
C PRO A 715 -1.34 62.44 -3.55
N ASP A 716 -1.03 61.70 -2.47
CA ASP A 716 -1.61 61.79 -1.11
C ASP A 716 -2.75 60.79 -0.80
N MET A 717 -2.48 59.77 0.03
CA MET A 717 -2.56 59.88 1.51
C MET A 717 -2.35 58.50 2.16
N TYR A 718 -1.58 58.46 3.27
CA TYR A 718 -1.36 57.36 4.24
C TYR A 718 -0.29 56.28 3.97
N THR A 719 0.89 56.49 4.57
CA THR A 719 1.70 55.42 5.20
C THR A 719 1.55 55.51 6.71
N PRO A 720 1.44 54.36 7.41
CA PRO A 720 2.50 54.07 8.39
C PRO A 720 2.84 52.57 8.53
N GLY A 721 4.13 52.25 8.38
CA GLY A 721 4.77 51.15 9.13
C GLY A 721 5.07 49.86 8.34
N GLY A 722 6.36 49.62 8.08
CA GLY A 722 6.91 48.36 7.59
C GLY A 722 7.58 48.52 6.23
N ASP A 723 8.90 48.29 6.15
CA ASP A 723 9.69 48.26 4.90
C ASP A 723 9.21 47.12 3.99
N VAL A 724 8.06 47.29 3.36
CA VAL A 724 7.55 46.38 2.34
C VAL A 724 8.08 46.85 1.00
N ASP A 725 8.89 46.02 0.33
CA ASP A 725 9.38 46.29 -1.04
C ASP A 725 8.16 46.52 -1.97
N PRO A 726 7.97 47.75 -2.49
CA PRO A 726 6.81 48.06 -3.33
C PRO A 726 6.70 47.15 -4.54
N SER A 727 7.83 46.69 -5.09
CA SER A 727 7.87 45.80 -6.26
C SER A 727 7.37 44.39 -5.93
N LEU A 728 7.66 43.91 -4.71
CA LEU A 728 7.21 42.62 -4.24
C LEU A 728 5.71 42.67 -3.93
N SER A 729 5.23 43.73 -3.29
CA SER A 729 3.81 43.91 -2.99
C SER A 729 2.93 43.86 -4.25
N TYR A 730 3.33 44.58 -5.29
CA TYR A 730 2.64 44.57 -6.57
C TYR A 730 2.63 43.19 -7.24
N ARG A 731 3.72 42.42 -7.13
CA ARG A 731 3.79 41.06 -7.69
C ARG A 731 2.94 40.07 -6.91
N CYS A 732 2.95 40.14 -5.58
CA CYS A 732 2.25 39.20 -4.70
C CYS A 732 0.72 39.29 -4.86
N PHE A 733 0.19 40.50 -4.99
CA PHE A 733 -1.26 40.73 -5.00
C PHE A 733 -1.85 40.95 -6.41
N GLN A 734 -1.11 40.56 -7.45
CA GLN A 734 -1.63 40.51 -8.82
C GLN A 734 -2.25 39.14 -9.09
N MET A 735 -3.54 39.10 -9.46
CA MET A 735 -4.22 37.86 -9.82
C MET A 735 -3.66 37.28 -11.13
N VAL A 736 -3.35 35.98 -11.13
CA VAL A 736 -2.85 35.27 -12.32
C VAL A 736 -3.96 35.11 -13.35
N GLN A 737 -3.72 35.62 -14.55
CA GLN A 737 -4.62 35.47 -15.69
C GLN A 737 -4.31 34.16 -16.42
N THR A 738 -5.24 33.21 -16.36
CA THR A 738 -5.12 31.91 -17.04
C THR A 738 -5.61 31.93 -18.49
N ALA A 739 -6.45 32.89 -18.86
CA ALA A 739 -7.00 33.02 -20.20
C ALA A 739 -6.30 34.14 -20.98
N GLN A 740 -5.24 33.81 -21.72
CA GLN A 740 -4.74 34.72 -22.75
C GLN A 740 -5.50 34.53 -24.07
N PRO A 741 -5.99 35.62 -24.70
CA PRO A 741 -6.93 35.49 -25.80
C PRO A 741 -6.36 34.93 -27.12
N ARG A 742 -5.03 34.81 -27.34
CA ARG A 742 -4.44 34.32 -28.61
C ARG A 742 -2.99 33.80 -28.48
N CYS A 743 -2.75 32.74 -27.72
CA CYS A 743 -1.46 32.05 -27.80
C CYS A 743 -1.56 30.90 -28.82
N HIS A 744 -0.89 31.03 -29.97
CA HIS A 744 -0.87 29.98 -30.99
C HIS A 744 0.00 28.79 -30.60
N ASP A 745 0.98 28.99 -29.72
CA ASP A 745 1.93 27.98 -29.28
C ASP A 745 1.86 27.84 -27.76
N GLN A 746 1.11 26.83 -27.29
CA GLN A 746 0.94 26.51 -25.87
C GLN A 746 2.09 25.66 -25.30
N THR A 747 3.26 25.67 -25.94
CA THR A 747 4.43 24.97 -25.39
C THR A 747 4.86 25.57 -24.05
N ILE A 748 4.94 24.71 -23.04
CA ILE A 748 5.32 25.10 -21.67
C ILE A 748 6.79 25.54 -21.68
N THR A 749 7.05 26.80 -21.35
CA THR A 749 8.40 27.37 -21.22
C THR A 749 9.02 27.11 -19.85
N GLY A 750 8.20 26.85 -18.84
CA GLY A 750 8.66 26.50 -17.51
C GLY A 750 7.53 26.47 -16.48
N HIS A 751 7.85 25.94 -15.31
CA HIS A 751 6.96 25.96 -14.15
C HIS A 751 7.38 27.11 -13.23
N PHE A 752 6.39 27.89 -12.78
CA PHE A 752 6.60 29.04 -11.92
C PHE A 752 5.62 28.99 -10.75
N TRP A 753 6.04 29.56 -9.62
CA TRP A 753 5.20 29.76 -8.45
C TRP A 753 4.48 31.10 -8.57
N PHE A 754 3.27 31.17 -8.04
CA PHE A 754 2.53 32.41 -7.84
C PHE A 754 1.86 32.39 -6.47
N TYR A 755 1.70 33.55 -5.86
CA TYR A 755 0.98 33.65 -4.59
C TYR A 755 -0.52 33.84 -4.85
N ASN A 756 -1.35 32.88 -4.43
CA ASN A 756 -2.80 33.04 -4.44
C ASN A 756 -3.26 33.63 -3.12
N PHE A 757 -3.41 34.96 -3.08
CA PHE A 757 -3.91 35.68 -1.90
C PHE A 757 -5.36 35.33 -1.53
N CYS A 758 -6.17 34.73 -2.41
CA CYS A 758 -7.52 34.26 -2.06
C CYS A 758 -7.50 32.97 -1.23
N ALA A 759 -6.48 32.13 -1.39
CA ALA A 759 -6.31 30.85 -0.69
C ALA A 759 -5.17 30.87 0.35
N ASP A 760 -4.42 31.97 0.42
CA ASP A 760 -3.20 32.14 1.24
C ASP A 760 -2.16 31.01 1.05
N GLU A 761 -1.87 30.69 -0.21
CA GLU A 761 -0.91 29.66 -0.55
C GLU A 761 -0.13 30.00 -1.83
N CYS A 762 1.11 29.54 -1.88
CA CYS A 762 1.93 29.58 -3.09
C CYS A 762 1.61 28.36 -3.95
N MET A 763 1.10 28.59 -5.15
CA MET A 763 0.73 27.54 -6.10
C MET A 763 1.66 27.51 -7.31
N LEU A 764 1.78 26.36 -7.95
CA LEU A 764 2.53 26.17 -9.20
C LEU A 764 1.60 26.36 -10.40
N TYR A 765 2.10 27.04 -11.43
CA TYR A 765 1.48 27.05 -12.75
C TYR A 765 2.51 26.81 -13.86
N ALA A 766 2.06 26.24 -14.97
CA ALA A 766 2.86 26.11 -16.18
C ALA A 766 2.67 27.38 -17.03
N ALA A 767 3.77 28.03 -17.39
CA ALA A 767 3.74 29.18 -18.28
C ALA A 767 4.05 28.74 -19.72
N ASP A 768 3.27 29.21 -20.69
CA ASP A 768 3.61 29.09 -22.11
C ASP A 768 4.55 30.24 -22.55
N GLN A 769 4.84 30.34 -23.85
CA GLN A 769 5.66 31.43 -24.40
C GLN A 769 4.96 32.79 -24.35
N CYS A 770 3.63 32.81 -24.19
CA CYS A 770 2.83 34.02 -24.21
C CYS A 770 2.56 34.57 -22.81
N ASP A 771 2.76 33.79 -21.73
CA ASP A 771 2.49 34.17 -20.34
C ASP A 771 3.09 35.53 -19.94
N ARG A 772 2.20 36.47 -19.58
CA ARG A 772 2.51 37.86 -19.17
C ARG A 772 2.26 38.12 -17.67
N ASN A 773 2.00 37.07 -16.89
CA ASN A 773 1.72 37.24 -15.46
C ASN A 773 2.95 37.76 -14.71
N VAL A 774 2.74 38.79 -13.86
CA VAL A 774 3.80 39.41 -13.04
C VAL A 774 3.97 38.68 -11.70
N ASN A 775 2.91 38.05 -11.20
CA ASN A 775 2.90 37.15 -10.05
C ASN A 775 3.57 35.82 -10.45
N LYS A 776 4.87 35.88 -10.71
CA LYS A 776 5.67 34.80 -11.29
C LYS A 776 7.01 34.70 -10.55
N PHE A 777 7.18 33.64 -9.78
CA PHE A 777 8.34 33.38 -8.96
C PHE A 777 9.03 32.09 -9.45
N ARG A 778 10.35 32.12 -9.65
CA ARG A 778 11.11 30.92 -10.08
C ARG A 778 11.35 29.92 -8.96
N ARG A 779 11.34 30.40 -7.71
CA ARG A 779 11.63 29.64 -6.50
C ARG A 779 10.47 29.78 -5.53
N TRP A 780 10.17 28.71 -4.80
CA TRP A 780 9.11 28.70 -3.80
C TRP A 780 9.40 29.70 -2.68
N GLU A 781 10.67 29.81 -2.26
CA GLU A 781 11.12 30.72 -1.20
C GLU A 781 10.85 32.20 -1.53
N ASP A 782 10.90 32.57 -2.83
CA ASP A 782 10.58 33.94 -3.24
C ASP A 782 9.07 34.21 -3.24
N CYS A 783 8.25 33.18 -3.47
CA CYS A 783 6.79 33.28 -3.36
C CYS A 783 6.34 33.37 -1.89
N GLU A 784 6.96 32.59 -0.99
CA GLU A 784 6.65 32.62 0.45
C GLU A 784 6.94 33.99 1.09
N LYS A 785 7.79 34.83 0.49
CA LYS A 785 7.97 36.22 0.93
C LYS A 785 6.66 37.02 0.91
N CYS A 786 5.70 36.65 0.06
CA CYS A 786 4.37 37.26 0.02
C CYS A 786 3.52 36.96 1.28
N ARG A 787 3.86 35.91 2.04
CA ARG A 787 3.15 35.46 3.24
C ARG A 787 3.81 35.92 4.54
N GLN A 788 4.86 36.73 4.43
CA GLN A 788 5.52 37.27 5.62
C GLN A 788 4.58 38.20 6.41
N PRO A 789 4.73 38.29 7.74
CA PRO A 789 3.85 39.11 8.58
C PRO A 789 3.71 40.57 8.13
N GLY A 790 4.75 41.16 7.51
CA GLY A 790 4.70 42.52 6.96
C GLY A 790 3.72 42.72 5.80
N MET A 791 3.26 41.65 5.16
CA MET A 791 2.31 41.65 4.04
C MET A 791 0.87 41.32 4.47
N ALA A 792 0.65 40.96 5.74
CA ALA A 792 -0.63 40.45 6.23
C ALA A 792 -1.79 41.46 6.12
N ALA A 793 -1.50 42.77 6.24
CA ALA A 793 -2.51 43.82 6.07
C ALA A 793 -3.02 43.90 4.60
N LEU A 794 -2.10 43.89 3.64
CA LEU A 794 -2.43 43.87 2.21
C LEU A 794 -3.14 42.56 1.82
N GLN A 795 -2.73 41.43 2.41
CA GLN A 795 -3.38 40.16 2.19
C GLN A 795 -4.85 40.21 2.59
N GLN A 796 -5.19 40.68 3.80
CA GLN A 796 -6.58 40.79 4.24
C GLN A 796 -7.40 41.75 3.35
N GLU A 797 -6.81 42.86 2.90
CA GLU A 797 -7.46 43.79 1.97
C GLU A 797 -7.81 43.12 0.64
N HIS A 798 -6.85 42.40 0.04
CA HIS A 798 -7.04 41.72 -1.24
C HIS A 798 -7.90 40.45 -1.15
N THR A 799 -7.84 39.68 -0.06
CA THR A 799 -8.70 38.49 0.15
C THR A 799 -10.20 38.88 0.20
N ASN A 800 -10.51 40.09 0.64
CA ASN A 800 -11.87 40.65 0.66
C ASN A 800 -12.29 41.34 -0.64
N SER A 801 -11.47 41.28 -1.69
CA SER A 801 -11.82 41.83 -2.99
C SER A 801 -12.90 40.98 -3.70
N PRO A 802 -13.73 41.59 -4.56
CA PRO A 802 -14.75 40.86 -5.34
C PRO A 802 -14.14 39.76 -6.23
N GLN A 803 -12.87 39.87 -6.60
CA GLN A 803 -12.16 38.86 -7.38
C GLN A 803 -12.02 37.53 -6.60
N CYS A 804 -11.78 37.59 -5.29
CA CYS A 804 -11.74 36.40 -4.44
C CYS A 804 -13.14 35.87 -4.11
N GLU A 805 -14.17 36.72 -4.12
CA GLU A 805 -15.56 36.28 -3.99
C GLU A 805 -15.99 35.45 -5.20
N ASP A 806 -15.68 35.90 -6.42
CA ASP A 806 -15.93 35.16 -7.66
C ASP A 806 -15.18 33.82 -7.67
N PHE A 807 -13.91 33.81 -7.25
CA PHE A 807 -13.12 32.58 -7.14
C PHE A 807 -13.74 31.58 -6.14
N ARG A 808 -14.18 32.05 -4.97
CA ARG A 808 -14.87 31.24 -3.97
C ARG A 808 -16.20 30.70 -4.50
N ALA A 809 -16.95 31.50 -5.26
CA ALA A 809 -18.21 31.08 -5.88
C ALA A 809 -18.00 29.97 -6.93
N ILE A 810 -16.98 30.10 -7.79
CA ILE A 810 -16.61 29.09 -8.79
C ILE A 810 -16.19 27.78 -8.09
N TRP A 811 -15.34 27.87 -7.07
CA TRP A 811 -14.89 26.70 -6.32
C TRP A 811 -16.06 25.97 -5.63
N GLN A 812 -16.98 26.71 -4.99
CA GLN A 812 -18.18 26.13 -4.40
C GLN A 812 -19.13 25.51 -5.43
N ALA A 813 -19.22 26.08 -6.64
CA ALA A 813 -20.01 25.52 -7.73
C ALA A 813 -19.42 24.21 -8.25
N GLU A 814 -18.09 24.13 -8.37
CA GLU A 814 -17.41 22.88 -8.75
C GLU A 814 -17.56 21.78 -7.68
N GLN A 815 -17.48 22.12 -6.39
CA GLN A 815 -17.71 21.16 -5.32
C GLN A 815 -19.15 20.62 -5.36
N ARG A 816 -20.15 21.50 -5.55
CA ARG A 816 -21.55 21.07 -5.74
C ARG A 816 -21.72 20.17 -6.97
N ALA A 817 -21.09 20.49 -8.09
CA ALA A 817 -21.15 19.64 -9.29
C ALA A 817 -20.45 18.27 -9.08
N ARG A 818 -19.44 18.18 -8.21
CA ARG A 818 -18.81 16.90 -7.83
C ARG A 818 -19.71 16.09 -6.91
N GLU A 819 -20.38 16.73 -5.96
CA GLU A 819 -21.35 16.08 -5.07
C GLU A 819 -22.56 15.56 -5.84
N GLU A 820 -23.05 16.29 -6.84
CA GLU A 820 -24.16 15.86 -7.71
C GLU A 820 -23.81 14.68 -8.62
N LYS A 821 -22.52 14.51 -8.98
CA LYS A 821 -22.04 13.37 -9.78
C LYS A 821 -21.73 12.12 -8.96
N ARG A 822 -21.78 12.19 -7.62
CA ARG A 822 -21.62 10.99 -6.79
C ARG A 822 -22.89 10.12 -6.95
N PRO A 823 -22.76 8.84 -7.32
CA PRO A 823 -23.92 7.96 -7.48
C PRO A 823 -24.71 7.93 -6.16
N SER A 824 -25.95 8.38 -6.23
CA SER A 824 -26.84 8.56 -5.09
C SER A 824 -27.38 7.21 -4.59
N ASN A 825 -26.53 6.39 -3.97
CA ASN A 825 -26.97 5.30 -3.11
C ASN A 825 -27.22 5.84 -1.69
N ARG A 826 -28.18 6.77 -1.54
CA ARG A 826 -28.86 7.19 -0.29
C ARG A 826 -29.76 8.41 -0.54
N ARG A 827 -30.88 8.21 -1.22
CA ARG A 827 -32.04 9.13 -1.17
C ARG A 827 -33.33 8.33 -1.25
N ARG A 828 -33.70 7.70 -0.14
CA ARG A 828 -35.09 7.39 0.20
C ARG A 828 -35.27 7.60 1.70
N ASN A 829 -36.25 8.42 2.03
CA ASN A 829 -36.86 8.64 3.34
C ASN A 829 -36.01 9.36 4.40
N TYR A 830 -36.13 10.69 4.44
CA TYR A 830 -36.66 11.39 5.62
C TYR A 830 -37.20 12.74 5.14
N GLY A 831 -38.44 12.69 4.63
CA GLY A 831 -39.27 13.86 4.42
C GLY A 831 -39.84 14.29 5.76
N ASP A 832 -39.39 15.44 6.22
CA ASP A 832 -40.17 16.50 6.85
C ASP A 832 -41.30 16.06 7.81
N SER A 833 -41.02 16.17 9.11
CA SER A 833 -42.05 16.41 10.11
C SER A 833 -41.63 17.58 10.98
N ARG A 834 -41.63 18.79 10.39
CA ARG A 834 -41.83 20.01 11.17
C ARG A 834 -43.32 20.29 11.32
N TYR A 835 -43.75 20.19 12.57
CA TYR A 835 -44.84 20.95 13.17
C TYR A 835 -45.29 22.17 12.35
N ARG A 836 -46.56 22.15 11.91
CA ARG A 836 -47.48 23.29 12.06
C ARG A 836 -48.90 22.87 11.70
N THR A 837 -49.73 22.77 12.74
CA THR A 837 -51.07 23.38 12.84
C THR A 837 -51.80 23.66 11.53
N ARG A 838 -52.98 23.06 11.32
CA ARG A 838 -54.31 23.62 11.66
C ARG A 838 -55.36 23.05 10.68
N ASN A 839 -56.48 22.61 11.27
CA ASN A 839 -57.72 22.07 10.69
C ASN A 839 -57.73 20.59 10.29
#